data_AF-A0AAI9TB49-F1
#
_entry.id   AF-A0AAI9TB49-F1
#
_cell.length_a   1.000
_cell.length_b   1.000
_cell.length_c   1.000
_cell.angle_alpha   90.00
_cell.angle_beta   90.00
_cell.angle_gamma   90.00
#
_symmetry.space_group_name_H-M   'P 1'
#
loop_
_entity.id
_entity.type
_entity.pdbx_description
1 polymer ?
#
loop_
_entity_poly.entity_id
_entity_poly.type
_entity_poly.pdbx_seq_one_letter_code
_entity_poly.pdbx_strand_id
1 'polypeptide(L)'
;MRWRPLNPSEAEAGEIQREYGQHHNNLQSCISITSPLQAKALSTREKSWKSGFPFDGIIECGDNNHLVFNRVVAPIIPQVLEGVALEDINVEDSNHQFGIGLRVFELRKNVAFDLLNERNECFVREGSDGRVYIRGETEILENGKVRVRPIATKAYWSFEELQRELQKGLKHRKSATSTVHNQSSRTHAVIELEIITTGLLNARDQVVERQSELVPVGKHATDVYIEEQYRAIVQTEEGKFVPNPDYQVDQARVDAAEAKKADFEARVKEAEKHESGVFATTARTHRCIGGKLVFVDLAGAEFLSSTTGSALKQTPQEKQEGRQINTDLLALKEVIRARSIKKSRIPYRSSPLTMVLREHFEASTDTHSAMILTVSPEANGPCPANRSRFLVIPAYQASIRHRTSNFSVSCDCVAFVFLFSVACSHLPCHTEQQSKMAPYVEEFAEASLAVSSKAPPNLVAPEPEHCPGPESEQAGQGDACAGCPNQQICATAPKGPDPDISIITERLSQIRHKILVLSGKGGVGKSTFSTLLSHGFAANPDSTVGIMDTDICGPSIPKMMGVESETIHISNAGWSPVWVTDNLGAMSVQFMLPNRDDAVIWRGPKKNGLIKQFLKDVDWGELDYLIVDTPPGTSDEHLSVNSLLKESGVDGAVVVTTPQEVSLLDVRKEVDFCRKAGIKVLGLVENMSGFVCPNCTHESQIFRATTGGGRRLAKKMGIPFLGAVPLDPRVGMACDFGESFVDNFPDSPASKAIKRVVRMVGQAVGENPDDVLPEDVID
;
A
#
# COMPACT_ATOMS: atom_id res chain seq x y z
N MET A 1 23.62 -21.02 1.96
CA MET A 1 24.47 -19.81 1.87
C MET A 1 25.66 -20.10 0.97
N ARG A 2 26.11 -19.15 0.17
CA ARG A 2 27.25 -19.26 -0.74
C ARG A 2 28.18 -18.06 -0.58
N TRP A 3 29.47 -18.32 -0.40
CA TRP A 3 30.50 -17.29 -0.49
C TRP A 3 30.93 -17.11 -1.95
N ARG A 4 30.99 -15.86 -2.42
CA ARG A 4 31.61 -15.58 -3.73
C ARG A 4 33.13 -15.51 -3.60
N PRO A 5 33.91 -15.79 -4.65
CA PRO A 5 35.33 -15.49 -4.67
C PRO A 5 35.61 -14.00 -4.42
N LEU A 6 36.77 -13.71 -3.82
CA LEU A 6 37.28 -12.35 -3.66
C LEU A 6 37.74 -11.84 -5.03
N ASN A 7 37.35 -10.63 -5.40
CA ASN A 7 37.81 -10.06 -6.66
C ASN A 7 39.24 -9.52 -6.53
N PRO A 8 40.02 -9.46 -7.63
CA PRO A 8 41.36 -8.89 -7.60
C PRO A 8 41.41 -7.44 -7.06
N SER A 9 40.36 -6.65 -7.32
CA SER A 9 40.20 -5.28 -6.81
C SER A 9 39.93 -5.20 -5.31
N GLU A 10 39.52 -6.30 -4.68
CA GLU A 10 39.20 -6.39 -3.24
C GLU A 10 40.33 -7.06 -2.45
N ALA A 11 41.36 -7.59 -3.13
CA ALA A 11 42.47 -8.29 -2.49
C ALA A 11 43.24 -7.40 -1.49
N GLU A 12 43.29 -6.09 -1.73
CA GLU A 12 43.92 -5.11 -0.85
C GLU A 12 43.11 -4.85 0.45
N ALA A 13 41.79 -5.08 0.43
CA ALA A 13 40.90 -4.88 1.57
C ALA A 13 40.99 -6.00 2.62
N GLY A 14 41.57 -7.15 2.26
CA GLY A 14 41.61 -8.36 3.10
C GLY A 14 40.31 -9.17 3.09
N GLU A 15 40.40 -10.42 3.53
CA GLU A 15 39.26 -11.35 3.60
C GLU A 15 38.74 -11.51 5.04
N ILE A 16 37.43 -11.68 5.17
CA ILE A 16 36.77 -11.98 6.44
C ILE A 16 37.22 -13.37 6.95
N GLN A 17 37.69 -13.42 8.20
CA GLN A 17 37.97 -14.71 8.85
C GLN A 17 36.67 -15.38 9.29
N ARG A 18 36.55 -16.69 9.02
CA ARG A 18 35.32 -17.46 9.21
C ARG A 18 35.59 -18.89 9.68
N GLU A 19 34.74 -19.36 10.58
CA GLU A 19 34.73 -20.73 11.09
C GLU A 19 33.31 -21.31 11.01
N TYR A 20 33.21 -22.64 10.93
CA TYR A 20 31.93 -23.34 10.78
C TYR A 20 31.69 -24.31 11.94
N GLY A 21 30.44 -24.47 12.32
CA GLY A 21 30.02 -25.52 13.25
C GLY A 21 28.75 -26.21 12.75
N GLN A 22 28.64 -27.51 12.99
CA GLN A 22 27.45 -28.31 12.67
C GLN A 22 26.75 -28.78 13.95
N HIS A 23 25.42 -28.77 13.92
CA HIS A 23 24.63 -29.31 15.03
C HIS A 23 24.68 -30.84 15.01
N HIS A 24 24.92 -31.48 16.16
CA HIS A 24 25.19 -32.94 16.22
C HIS A 24 24.02 -33.83 15.78
N ASN A 25 22.78 -33.30 15.77
CA ASN A 25 21.57 -34.08 15.47
C ASN A 25 20.79 -33.63 14.21
N ASN A 26 21.11 -32.48 13.61
CA ASN A 26 20.42 -31.95 12.42
C ASN A 26 21.50 -31.34 11.53
N LEU A 27 21.48 -31.65 10.22
CA LEU A 27 22.46 -31.22 9.19
C LEU A 27 22.62 -29.68 9.01
N GLN A 28 22.05 -28.88 9.91
CA GLN A 28 22.11 -27.43 9.93
C GLN A 28 23.48 -26.92 10.39
N SER A 29 23.91 -25.86 9.72
CA SER A 29 25.23 -25.26 9.87
C SER A 29 25.14 -23.87 10.50
N CYS A 30 26.11 -23.54 11.35
CA CYS A 30 26.35 -22.20 11.89
C CYS A 30 27.67 -21.65 11.33
N ILE A 31 27.77 -20.32 11.31
CA ILE A 31 29.00 -19.62 10.95
C ILE A 31 29.43 -18.70 12.10
N SER A 32 30.73 -18.69 12.37
CA SER A 32 31.40 -17.66 13.16
C SER A 32 32.21 -16.77 12.23
N ILE A 33 32.13 -15.46 12.41
CA ILE A 33 32.83 -14.45 11.61
C ILE A 33 33.64 -13.55 12.54
N THR A 34 34.90 -13.30 12.18
CA THR A 34 35.81 -12.39 12.88
C THR A 34 36.32 -11.33 11.90
N SER A 35 36.16 -10.05 12.24
CA SER A 35 36.61 -8.93 11.41
C SER A 35 37.99 -8.42 11.86
N PRO A 36 38.93 -8.15 10.94
CA PRO A 36 40.27 -7.64 11.27
C PRO A 36 40.31 -6.21 11.85
N LEU A 37 39.24 -5.40 11.69
CA LEU A 37 39.28 -3.95 11.91
C LEU A 37 39.14 -3.46 13.37
N GLN A 38 39.10 -4.36 14.37
CA GLN A 38 39.04 -3.97 15.80
C GLN A 38 40.42 -3.88 16.50
N ALA A 39 41.52 -4.13 15.79
CA ALA A 39 42.86 -4.20 16.42
C ALA A 39 43.54 -2.84 16.69
N LYS A 40 42.96 -1.68 16.29
CA LYS A 40 43.63 -0.36 16.40
C LYS A 40 43.06 0.62 17.43
N ALA A 41 42.01 0.28 18.18
CA ALA A 41 41.50 1.12 19.26
C ALA A 41 41.61 0.38 20.61
N LEU A 42 42.23 1.06 21.59
CA LEU A 42 42.57 0.61 22.94
C LEU A 42 41.54 -0.36 23.58
N SER A 43 42.07 -1.49 24.08
CA SER A 43 41.46 -2.45 25.02
C SER A 43 40.00 -2.84 24.74
N THR A 44 39.77 -3.92 23.99
CA THR A 44 38.70 -4.89 24.28
C THR A 44 38.88 -6.12 23.38
N ARG A 45 38.61 -7.32 23.94
CA ARG A 45 38.71 -8.64 23.30
C ARG A 45 38.19 -8.65 21.85
N GLU A 46 38.88 -9.40 20.97
CA GLU A 46 38.36 -9.81 19.65
C GLU A 46 36.91 -10.32 19.80
N LYS A 47 35.93 -9.60 19.24
CA LYS A 47 34.53 -10.03 19.29
C LYS A 47 34.19 -10.77 17.99
N SER A 48 34.39 -12.09 18.00
CA SER A 48 33.81 -12.98 16.99
C SER A 48 32.28 -12.99 17.09
N TRP A 49 31.58 -12.84 15.98
CA TRP A 49 30.12 -13.03 15.91
C TRP A 49 29.81 -14.45 15.47
N LYS A 50 28.89 -15.14 16.13
CA LYS A 50 28.45 -16.49 15.77
C LYS A 50 26.95 -16.51 15.51
N SER A 51 26.55 -17.07 14.36
CA SER A 51 25.14 -17.32 14.06
C SER A 51 24.59 -18.46 14.92
N GLY A 52 23.26 -18.58 15.01
CA GLY A 52 22.64 -19.86 15.34
C GLY A 52 22.90 -20.91 14.25
N PHE A 53 22.05 -21.93 14.09
CA PHE A 53 22.15 -22.90 12.99
C PHE A 53 21.08 -22.67 11.90
N PRO A 54 21.06 -21.53 11.17
CA PRO A 54 19.97 -21.21 10.26
C PRO A 54 20.16 -21.76 8.84
N PHE A 55 21.29 -22.41 8.53
CA PHE A 55 21.64 -22.78 7.15
C PHE A 55 21.57 -24.29 6.93
N ASP A 56 20.82 -24.73 5.93
CA ASP A 56 20.82 -26.15 5.49
C ASP A 56 22.13 -26.55 4.79
N GLY A 57 22.90 -25.57 4.30
CA GLY A 57 24.21 -25.80 3.72
C GLY A 57 25.00 -24.52 3.46
N ILE A 58 26.33 -24.65 3.55
CA ILE A 58 27.31 -23.60 3.25
C ILE A 58 28.15 -24.06 2.04
N ILE A 59 28.31 -23.15 1.08
CA ILE A 59 29.07 -23.35 -0.16
C ILE A 59 30.22 -22.35 -0.16
N GLU A 60 31.44 -22.83 -0.41
CA GLU A 60 32.68 -22.07 -0.32
C GLU A 60 33.08 -21.41 -1.64
N CYS A 61 34.03 -20.47 -1.57
CA CYS A 61 34.52 -19.74 -2.74
C CYS A 61 35.14 -20.65 -3.82
N GLY A 62 35.71 -21.79 -3.42
CA GLY A 62 36.28 -22.78 -4.34
C GLY A 62 35.24 -23.65 -5.05
N ASP A 63 33.98 -23.61 -4.62
CA ASP A 63 32.91 -24.41 -5.17
C ASP A 63 32.29 -23.74 -6.42
N ASN A 64 32.06 -24.56 -7.46
CA ASN A 64 31.47 -24.08 -8.71
C ASN A 64 29.94 -24.16 -8.70
N ASN A 65 29.30 -23.62 -9.76
CA ASN A 65 27.84 -23.62 -9.89
C ASN A 65 27.23 -25.03 -9.97
N HIS A 66 28.02 -26.05 -10.34
CA HIS A 66 27.55 -27.44 -10.39
C HIS A 66 27.24 -27.96 -8.98
N LEU A 67 28.03 -27.58 -7.96
CA LEU A 67 27.72 -27.94 -6.58
C LEU A 67 26.45 -27.22 -6.08
N VAL A 68 26.26 -25.96 -6.45
CA VAL A 68 25.05 -25.19 -6.14
C VAL A 68 23.82 -25.87 -6.74
N PHE A 69 23.90 -26.25 -8.01
CA PHE A 69 22.85 -27.00 -8.70
C PHE A 69 22.53 -28.31 -7.97
N ASN A 70 23.54 -29.14 -7.70
CA ASN A 70 23.35 -30.44 -7.06
C ASN A 70 22.75 -30.35 -5.64
N ARG A 71 23.09 -29.31 -4.88
CA ARG A 71 22.59 -29.16 -3.50
C ARG A 71 21.23 -28.48 -3.41
N VAL A 72 20.92 -27.57 -4.33
CA VAL A 72 19.75 -26.69 -4.21
C VAL A 72 18.68 -27.00 -5.25
N VAL A 73 19.07 -27.20 -6.50
CA VAL A 73 18.13 -27.34 -7.63
C VAL A 73 17.79 -28.80 -7.89
N ALA A 74 18.81 -29.67 -7.98
CA ALA A 74 18.64 -31.08 -8.30
C ALA A 74 17.66 -31.84 -7.39
N PRO A 75 17.60 -31.61 -6.05
CA PRO A 75 16.64 -32.29 -5.19
C PRO A 75 15.18 -31.92 -5.46
N ILE A 76 14.95 -30.76 -6.07
CA ILE A 76 13.62 -30.21 -6.35
C ILE A 76 13.08 -30.71 -7.70
N ILE A 77 13.97 -30.96 -8.67
CA ILE A 77 13.60 -31.39 -10.03
C ILE A 77 12.68 -32.63 -10.03
N PRO A 78 12.98 -33.72 -9.29
CA PRO A 78 12.09 -34.89 -9.23
C PRO A 78 10.70 -34.59 -8.69
N GLN A 79 10.52 -33.53 -7.92
CA GLN A 79 9.21 -33.15 -7.37
C GLN A 79 8.35 -32.45 -8.42
N VAL A 80 8.98 -31.74 -9.36
CA VAL A 80 8.31 -31.09 -10.50
C VAL A 80 8.03 -32.10 -11.62
N LEU A 81 9.01 -32.98 -11.89
CA LEU A 81 8.94 -33.99 -12.96
C LEU A 81 8.34 -35.33 -12.51
N GLU A 82 8.04 -35.49 -11.22
CA GLU A 82 7.67 -36.78 -10.60
C GLU A 82 8.66 -37.92 -10.87
N GLY A 83 9.93 -37.58 -11.10
CA GLY A 83 11.00 -38.54 -11.35
C GLY A 83 11.03 -39.15 -12.75
N VAL A 84 10.25 -38.64 -13.71
CA VAL A 84 10.23 -39.12 -15.10
C VAL A 84 10.82 -38.06 -16.04
N ALA A 85 11.64 -38.47 -17.02
CA ALA A 85 12.15 -37.56 -18.04
C ALA A 85 11.06 -37.26 -19.09
N LEU A 86 11.02 -36.02 -19.58
CA LEU A 86 10.00 -35.62 -20.57
C LEU A 86 10.21 -36.35 -21.91
N GLU A 87 11.45 -36.69 -22.25
CA GLU A 87 11.80 -37.48 -23.42
C GLU A 87 11.17 -38.88 -23.35
N ASP A 88 11.21 -39.51 -22.18
CA ASP A 88 10.63 -40.84 -21.95
C ASP A 88 9.09 -40.77 -22.10
N ILE A 89 8.46 -39.74 -21.51
CA ILE A 89 7.01 -39.50 -21.64
C ILE A 89 6.62 -39.31 -23.12
N ASN A 90 7.40 -38.54 -23.87
CA ASN A 90 7.14 -38.29 -25.29
C ASN A 90 7.32 -39.53 -26.18
N VAL A 91 8.13 -40.51 -25.75
CA VAL A 91 8.26 -41.81 -26.42
C VAL A 91 7.07 -42.72 -26.09
N GLU A 92 6.61 -42.71 -24.83
CA GLU A 92 5.52 -43.57 -24.35
C GLU A 92 4.12 -43.07 -24.74
N ASP A 93 3.91 -41.76 -24.83
CA ASP A 93 2.62 -41.13 -25.16
C ASP A 93 2.74 -40.17 -26.35
N SER A 94 2.63 -40.73 -27.56
CA SER A 94 2.65 -39.96 -28.80
C SER A 94 1.45 -39.01 -28.98
N ASN A 95 0.41 -39.11 -28.14
CA ASN A 95 -0.77 -38.26 -28.24
C ASN A 95 -0.55 -36.89 -27.59
N HIS A 96 0.38 -36.79 -26.64
CA HIS A 96 0.69 -35.56 -25.94
C HIS A 96 2.17 -35.24 -26.10
N GLN A 97 2.49 -34.28 -26.97
CA GLN A 97 3.84 -33.74 -27.01
C GLN A 97 4.05 -32.82 -25.80
N PHE A 98 4.94 -33.22 -24.90
CA PHE A 98 5.38 -32.47 -23.73
C PHE A 98 6.59 -31.61 -24.06
N GLY A 99 6.61 -30.41 -23.48
CA GLY A 99 7.67 -29.44 -23.66
C GLY A 99 7.70 -28.45 -22.51
N ILE A 100 8.57 -27.44 -22.65
CA ILE A 100 8.78 -26.42 -21.63
C ILE A 100 8.25 -25.08 -22.11
N GLY A 101 7.29 -24.55 -21.36
CA GLY A 101 6.82 -23.18 -21.46
C GLY A 101 7.77 -22.28 -20.70
N LEU A 102 8.49 -21.42 -21.42
CA LEU A 102 9.41 -20.45 -20.86
C LEU A 102 8.72 -19.08 -20.77
N ARG A 103 8.77 -18.47 -19.60
CA ARG A 103 8.49 -17.05 -19.38
C ARG A 103 9.72 -16.40 -18.77
N VAL A 104 10.17 -15.27 -19.33
CA VAL A 104 11.30 -14.52 -18.79
C VAL A 104 10.94 -13.04 -18.78
N PHE A 105 10.94 -12.44 -17.60
CA PHE A 105 10.69 -11.01 -17.47
C PHE A 105 11.56 -10.37 -16.41
N GLU A 106 11.76 -9.06 -16.56
CA GLU A 106 12.33 -8.23 -15.52
C GLU A 106 11.29 -7.29 -14.92
N LEU A 107 11.36 -7.07 -13.63
CA LEU A 107 10.55 -6.12 -12.89
C LEU A 107 11.35 -4.84 -12.67
N ARG A 108 10.75 -3.70 -13.01
CA ARG A 108 11.33 -2.38 -12.79
C ARG A 108 10.22 -1.37 -12.53
N LYS A 109 10.26 -0.70 -11.37
CA LYS A 109 9.16 0.15 -10.88
C LYS A 109 7.87 -0.69 -10.86
N ASN A 110 6.77 -0.18 -11.42
CA ASN A 110 5.46 -0.83 -11.48
C ASN A 110 5.19 -1.60 -12.79
N VAL A 111 6.24 -1.89 -13.56
CA VAL A 111 6.13 -2.52 -14.89
C VAL A 111 6.98 -3.79 -14.93
N ALA A 112 6.45 -4.81 -15.60
CA ALA A 112 7.17 -6.02 -16.00
C ALA A 112 7.55 -5.89 -17.47
N PHE A 113 8.79 -6.19 -17.83
CA PHE A 113 9.26 -6.16 -19.21
C PHE A 113 9.48 -7.60 -19.69
N ASP A 114 8.78 -8.00 -20.75
CA ASP A 114 8.89 -9.35 -21.33
C ASP A 114 10.21 -9.49 -22.10
N LEU A 115 11.17 -10.22 -21.55
CA LEU A 115 12.50 -10.38 -22.12
C LEU A 115 12.52 -11.31 -23.34
N LEU A 116 11.47 -12.10 -23.54
CA LEU A 116 11.32 -12.96 -24.72
C LEU A 116 10.64 -12.22 -25.88
N ASN A 117 9.99 -11.09 -25.62
CA ASN A 117 9.22 -10.33 -26.58
C ASN A 117 9.68 -8.86 -26.64
N GLU A 118 10.94 -8.65 -27.04
CA GLU A 118 11.54 -7.34 -27.31
C GLU A 118 11.43 -6.31 -26.16
N ARG A 119 11.27 -6.77 -24.92
CA ARG A 119 11.04 -5.92 -23.73
C ARG A 119 9.73 -5.15 -23.82
N ASN A 120 8.69 -5.76 -24.39
CA ASN A 120 7.35 -5.20 -24.35
C ASN A 120 6.88 -4.97 -22.91
N GLU A 121 6.25 -3.82 -22.68
CA GLU A 121 5.77 -3.43 -21.36
C GLU A 121 4.52 -4.23 -20.97
N CYS A 122 4.54 -4.72 -19.74
CA CYS A 122 3.45 -5.45 -19.12
C CYS A 122 3.15 -4.85 -17.75
N PHE A 123 1.89 -4.88 -17.35
CA PHE A 123 1.38 -4.31 -16.11
C PHE A 123 1.00 -5.41 -15.13
N VAL A 124 1.50 -5.30 -13.91
CA VAL A 124 1.14 -6.18 -12.79
C VAL A 124 -0.18 -5.68 -12.18
N ARG A 125 -1.22 -6.51 -12.19
CA ARG A 125 -2.54 -6.17 -11.66
C ARG A 125 -3.14 -7.31 -10.87
N GLU A 126 -3.91 -6.99 -9.83
CA GLU A 126 -4.72 -7.99 -9.12
C GLU A 126 -6.12 -8.05 -9.75
N GLY A 127 -6.59 -9.26 -10.05
CA GLY A 127 -7.94 -9.50 -10.55
C GLY A 127 -8.99 -9.47 -9.44
N SER A 128 -10.27 -9.50 -9.83
CA SER A 128 -11.39 -9.61 -8.90
C SER A 128 -11.42 -10.94 -8.14
N ASP A 129 -10.72 -11.95 -8.65
CA ASP A 129 -10.50 -13.25 -8.04
C ASP A 129 -9.34 -13.25 -7.01
N GLY A 130 -8.68 -12.11 -6.81
CA GLY A 130 -7.57 -11.95 -5.89
C GLY A 130 -6.23 -12.49 -6.41
N ARG A 131 -6.17 -12.99 -7.65
CA ARG A 131 -4.93 -13.46 -8.29
C ARG A 131 -4.18 -12.31 -8.94
N VAL A 132 -2.86 -12.45 -9.04
CA VAL A 132 -1.99 -11.46 -9.69
C VAL A 132 -1.75 -11.86 -11.14
N TYR A 133 -1.98 -10.92 -12.05
CA TYR A 133 -1.82 -11.08 -13.49
C TYR A 133 -0.76 -10.11 -14.01
N ILE A 134 0.10 -10.59 -14.89
CA ILE A 134 1.01 -9.77 -15.68
C ILE A 134 0.42 -9.65 -17.09
N ARG A 135 -0.11 -8.47 -17.41
CA ARG A 135 -0.85 -8.20 -18.65
C ARG A 135 -0.05 -7.30 -19.57
N GLY A 136 0.15 -7.68 -20.83
CA GLY A 136 0.74 -6.83 -21.85
C GLY A 136 -0.14 -5.62 -22.21
N GLU A 137 0.32 -4.84 -23.18
CA GLU A 137 -0.44 -3.72 -23.71
C GLU A 137 -1.78 -4.16 -24.33
N THR A 138 -2.75 -3.24 -24.31
CA THR A 138 -4.04 -3.44 -24.95
C THR A 138 -3.92 -3.20 -26.45
N GLU A 139 -4.05 -4.25 -27.24
CA GLU A 139 -4.07 -4.18 -28.71
C GLU A 139 -5.52 -4.04 -29.21
N ILE A 140 -5.75 -3.14 -30.16
CA ILE A 140 -7.00 -3.08 -30.92
C ILE A 140 -6.76 -3.77 -32.27
N LEU A 141 -7.44 -4.88 -32.51
CA LEU A 141 -7.30 -5.68 -33.71
C LEU A 141 -8.32 -5.27 -34.79
N GLU A 142 -8.15 -5.82 -35.99
CA GLU A 142 -9.15 -5.74 -37.06
C GLU A 142 -10.54 -6.19 -36.56
N ASN A 143 -11.58 -5.52 -37.03
CA ASN A 143 -12.98 -5.70 -36.60
C ASN A 143 -13.31 -5.19 -35.18
N GLY A 144 -12.45 -4.38 -34.56
CA GLY A 144 -12.72 -3.75 -33.27
C GLY A 144 -12.59 -4.69 -32.06
N LYS A 145 -12.01 -5.89 -32.26
CA LYS A 145 -11.64 -6.78 -31.16
C LYS A 145 -10.54 -6.11 -30.34
N VAL A 146 -10.61 -6.26 -29.02
CA VAL A 146 -9.61 -5.72 -28.10
C VAL A 146 -8.93 -6.88 -27.43
N ARG A 147 -7.60 -7.01 -27.57
CA ARG A 147 -6.83 -8.11 -27.01
C ARG A 147 -5.87 -7.58 -25.97
N VAL A 148 -5.86 -8.21 -24.80
CA VAL A 148 -4.84 -7.99 -23.78
C VAL A 148 -4.20 -9.34 -23.55
N ARG A 149 -2.97 -9.53 -24.06
CA ARG A 149 -2.27 -10.80 -23.87
C ARG A 149 -1.62 -10.83 -22.48
N PRO A 150 -1.60 -11.99 -21.80
CA PRO A 150 -0.71 -12.17 -20.67
C PRO A 150 0.75 -12.10 -21.14
N ILE A 151 1.68 -12.03 -20.20
CA ILE A 151 3.10 -12.23 -20.52
C ILE A 151 3.30 -13.51 -21.36
N ALA A 152 4.15 -13.42 -22.40
CA ALA A 152 4.24 -14.48 -23.39
C ALA A 152 4.88 -15.74 -22.78
N THR A 153 4.16 -16.87 -22.85
CA THR A 153 4.74 -18.19 -22.64
C THR A 153 5.21 -18.72 -24.00
N LYS A 154 6.52 -18.85 -24.20
CA LYS A 154 7.08 -19.48 -25.40
C LYS A 154 7.36 -20.95 -25.14
N ALA A 155 6.81 -21.82 -25.98
CA ALA A 155 6.97 -23.25 -25.86
C ALA A 155 8.19 -23.76 -26.63
N TYR A 156 8.94 -24.67 -25.99
CA TYR A 156 10.13 -25.29 -26.55
C TYR A 156 10.06 -26.80 -26.38
N TRP A 157 10.43 -27.53 -27.44
CA TRP A 157 10.38 -29.00 -27.50
C TRP A 157 11.77 -29.63 -27.53
N SER A 158 12.83 -28.81 -27.54
CA SER A 158 14.23 -29.24 -27.49
C SER A 158 15.03 -28.37 -26.52
N PHE A 159 16.06 -28.96 -25.93
CA PHE A 159 16.94 -28.25 -25.01
C PHE A 159 17.72 -27.13 -25.71
N GLU A 160 18.19 -27.37 -26.94
CA GLU A 160 19.00 -26.42 -27.71
C GLU A 160 18.21 -25.13 -28.02
N GLU A 161 16.94 -25.25 -28.38
CA GLU A 161 16.07 -24.09 -28.65
C GLU A 161 15.76 -23.31 -27.36
N LEU A 162 15.41 -24.03 -26.29
CA LEU A 162 15.16 -23.45 -24.98
C LEU A 162 16.39 -22.68 -24.48
N GLN A 163 17.57 -23.29 -24.56
CA GLN A 163 18.83 -22.69 -24.13
C GLN A 163 19.15 -21.43 -24.94
N ARG A 164 19.01 -21.50 -26.27
CA ARG A 164 19.28 -20.36 -27.16
C ARG A 164 18.38 -19.17 -26.85
N GLU A 165 17.08 -19.40 -26.71
CA GLU A 165 16.12 -18.32 -26.46
C GLU A 165 16.22 -17.77 -25.03
N LEU A 166 16.50 -18.61 -24.03
CA LEU A 166 16.81 -18.14 -22.68
C LEU A 166 18.05 -17.23 -22.67
N GLN A 167 19.13 -17.65 -23.32
CA GLN A 167 20.34 -16.83 -23.44
C GLN A 167 20.08 -15.52 -24.18
N LYS A 168 19.24 -15.53 -25.22
CA LYS A 168 18.82 -14.33 -25.93
C LYS A 168 18.02 -13.38 -25.03
N GLY A 169 17.03 -13.90 -24.30
CA GLY A 169 16.22 -13.11 -23.38
C GLY A 169 17.06 -12.47 -22.26
N LEU A 170 17.99 -13.24 -21.67
CA LEU A 170 18.88 -12.73 -20.61
C LEU A 170 19.82 -11.63 -21.11
N LYS A 171 20.23 -11.63 -22.39
CA LYS A 171 21.01 -10.54 -22.98
C LYS A 171 20.24 -9.22 -23.08
N HIS A 172 18.91 -9.27 -23.13
CA HIS A 172 18.06 -8.07 -23.12
C HIS A 172 17.87 -7.47 -21.73
N ARG A 173 18.25 -8.19 -20.66
CA ARG A 173 18.12 -7.70 -19.29
C ARG A 173 18.99 -6.46 -19.08
N LYS A 174 18.41 -5.44 -18.45
CA LYS A 174 19.14 -4.20 -18.20
C LYS A 174 20.28 -4.44 -17.20
N SER A 175 21.51 -4.20 -17.65
CA SER A 175 22.72 -4.23 -16.83
C SER A 175 23.37 -2.84 -16.80
N ALA A 176 23.94 -2.45 -15.67
CA ALA A 176 24.73 -1.21 -15.57
C ALA A 176 25.98 -1.43 -14.73
N THR A 177 26.99 -0.59 -14.95
CA THR A 177 28.20 -0.53 -14.13
C THR A 177 27.80 -0.03 -12.73
N SER A 178 28.26 -0.68 -11.66
CA SER A 178 28.14 -0.17 -10.29
C SER A 178 29.51 0.28 -9.78
N THR A 179 29.53 0.95 -8.63
CA THR A 179 30.77 1.35 -7.93
C THR A 179 31.61 0.15 -7.50
N VAL A 180 31.03 -1.06 -7.49
CA VAL A 180 31.66 -2.29 -7.01
C VAL A 180 31.97 -3.26 -8.17
N HIS A 181 31.09 -3.39 -9.17
CA HIS A 181 31.26 -4.33 -10.30
C HIS A 181 30.77 -3.78 -11.64
N ASN A 182 31.39 -4.21 -12.75
CA ASN A 182 31.05 -3.76 -14.11
C ASN A 182 29.78 -4.40 -14.72
N GLN A 183 29.11 -5.31 -14.01
CA GLN A 183 27.94 -6.08 -14.47
C GLN A 183 26.88 -6.25 -13.37
N SER A 184 26.48 -5.16 -12.70
CA SER A 184 25.40 -5.23 -11.70
C SER A 184 24.03 -5.28 -12.39
N SER A 185 23.25 -6.32 -12.12
CA SER A 185 21.84 -6.40 -12.52
C SER A 185 21.05 -5.32 -11.78
N ARG A 186 20.39 -4.42 -12.53
CA ARG A 186 19.61 -3.30 -11.96
C ARG A 186 18.11 -3.57 -11.86
N THR A 187 17.69 -4.80 -12.18
CA THR A 187 16.30 -5.24 -12.21
C THR A 187 16.17 -6.62 -11.60
N HIS A 188 15.01 -6.92 -11.00
CA HIS A 188 14.69 -8.27 -10.55
C HIS A 188 14.24 -9.08 -11.76
N ALA A 189 14.85 -10.24 -12.04
CA ALA A 189 14.44 -11.11 -13.13
C ALA A 189 13.70 -12.33 -12.60
N VAL A 190 12.64 -12.73 -13.30
CA VAL A 190 11.88 -13.95 -13.04
C VAL A 190 11.92 -14.81 -14.29
N ILE A 191 12.32 -16.06 -14.12
CA ILE A 191 12.35 -17.10 -15.14
C ILE A 191 11.42 -18.21 -14.68
N GLU A 192 10.36 -18.47 -15.43
CA GLU A 192 9.46 -19.58 -15.15
C GLU A 192 9.58 -20.63 -16.25
N LEU A 193 9.75 -21.88 -15.82
CA LEU A 193 9.71 -23.07 -16.64
C LEU A 193 8.47 -23.86 -16.23
N GLU A 194 7.51 -24.02 -17.14
CA GLU A 194 6.28 -24.76 -16.92
C GLU A 194 6.24 -25.97 -17.84
N ILE A 195 5.89 -27.14 -17.30
CA ILE A 195 5.65 -28.33 -18.11
C ILE A 195 4.30 -28.16 -18.81
N ILE A 196 4.31 -28.22 -20.13
CA ILE A 196 3.14 -27.93 -20.97
C ILE A 196 3.01 -28.95 -22.10
N THR A 197 1.82 -28.96 -22.73
CA THR A 197 1.57 -29.66 -23.99
C THR A 197 0.98 -28.72 -25.02
N THR A 198 1.08 -29.08 -26.30
CA THR A 198 0.48 -28.29 -27.39
C THR A 198 -1.02 -28.13 -27.21
N GLY A 199 -1.70 -29.19 -26.74
CA GLY A 199 -3.13 -29.15 -26.44
C GLY A 199 -3.49 -28.12 -25.36
N LEU A 200 -2.71 -28.07 -24.28
CA LEU A 200 -2.95 -27.12 -23.19
C LEU A 200 -2.71 -25.67 -23.63
N LEU A 201 -1.64 -25.40 -24.39
CA LEU A 201 -1.37 -24.08 -24.95
C LEU A 201 -2.51 -23.61 -25.87
N ASN A 202 -2.94 -24.47 -26.80
CA ASN A 202 -4.01 -24.14 -27.73
C ASN A 202 -5.31 -23.83 -26.98
N ALA A 203 -5.62 -24.58 -25.91
CA ALA A 203 -6.81 -24.33 -25.10
C ALA A 203 -6.71 -22.98 -24.35
N ARG A 204 -5.53 -22.64 -23.80
CA ARG A 204 -5.29 -21.33 -23.18
C ARG A 204 -5.40 -20.18 -24.18
N ASP A 205 -4.84 -20.33 -25.37
CA ASP A 205 -4.97 -19.33 -26.44
C ASP A 205 -6.43 -19.14 -26.86
N GLN A 206 -7.23 -20.21 -26.91
CA GLN A 206 -8.67 -20.09 -27.17
C GLN A 206 -9.38 -19.27 -26.09
N VAL A 207 -9.05 -19.45 -24.81
CA VAL A 207 -9.60 -18.61 -23.73
C VAL A 207 -9.27 -17.14 -23.97
N VAL A 208 -8.02 -16.82 -24.29
CA VAL A 208 -7.58 -15.43 -24.58
C VAL A 208 -8.34 -14.86 -25.79
N GLU A 209 -8.52 -15.64 -26.85
CA GLU A 209 -9.30 -15.20 -28.02
C GLU A 209 -10.76 -14.93 -27.68
N ARG A 210 -11.42 -15.79 -26.88
CA ARG A 210 -12.82 -15.55 -26.46
C ARG A 210 -12.95 -14.37 -25.52
N GLN A 211 -11.99 -14.17 -24.62
CA GLN A 211 -11.94 -12.98 -23.78
C GLN A 211 -11.79 -11.71 -24.63
N SER A 212 -10.96 -11.76 -25.69
CA SER A 212 -10.78 -10.63 -26.60
C SER A 212 -12.06 -10.24 -27.35
N GLU A 213 -12.89 -11.23 -27.69
CA GLU A 213 -14.20 -11.02 -28.31
C GLU A 213 -15.22 -10.41 -27.35
N LEU A 214 -15.16 -10.76 -26.06
CA LEU A 214 -16.07 -10.25 -25.03
C LEU A 214 -15.84 -8.75 -24.75
N VAL A 215 -14.59 -8.28 -24.72
CA VAL A 215 -14.26 -6.90 -24.32
C VAL A 215 -15.07 -5.82 -25.05
N PRO A 216 -15.12 -5.75 -26.40
CA PRO A 216 -15.90 -4.72 -27.09
C PRO A 216 -17.41 -4.85 -26.86
N VAL A 217 -17.92 -6.08 -26.72
CA VAL A 217 -19.35 -6.33 -26.46
C VAL A 217 -19.72 -5.92 -25.04
N GLY A 218 -18.89 -6.25 -24.05
CA GLY A 218 -19.08 -5.87 -22.66
C GLY A 218 -19.01 -4.35 -22.47
N LYS A 219 -18.07 -3.70 -23.18
CA LYS A 219 -18.03 -2.23 -23.24
C LYS A 219 -19.30 -1.67 -23.86
N HIS A 220 -19.74 -2.20 -25.00
CA HIS A 220 -20.96 -1.72 -25.67
C HIS A 220 -22.21 -1.88 -24.79
N ALA A 221 -22.37 -3.00 -24.08
CA ALA A 221 -23.48 -3.18 -23.14
C ALA A 221 -23.46 -2.14 -22.01
N THR A 222 -22.27 -1.85 -21.48
CA THR A 222 -22.07 -0.80 -20.47
C THR A 222 -22.38 0.59 -21.04
N ASP A 223 -21.90 0.90 -22.25
CA ASP A 223 -22.15 2.17 -22.93
C ASP A 223 -23.65 2.35 -23.22
N VAL A 224 -24.34 1.32 -23.72
CA VAL A 224 -25.80 1.33 -23.95
C VAL A 224 -26.56 1.56 -22.64
N TYR A 225 -26.18 0.86 -21.57
CA TYR A 225 -26.79 1.07 -20.25
C TYR A 225 -26.62 2.53 -19.80
N ILE A 226 -25.40 3.06 -19.84
CA ILE A 226 -25.10 4.44 -19.44
C ILE A 226 -25.88 5.45 -20.32
N GLU A 227 -25.90 5.25 -21.64
CA GLU A 227 -26.64 6.11 -22.58
C GLU A 227 -28.14 6.15 -22.28
N GLU A 228 -28.76 4.98 -22.07
CA GLU A 228 -30.19 4.87 -21.78
C GLU A 228 -30.55 5.49 -20.42
N GLN A 229 -29.73 5.25 -19.40
CA GLN A 229 -29.90 5.91 -18.09
C GLN A 229 -29.71 7.43 -18.18
N TYR A 230 -28.78 7.90 -19.02
CA TYR A 230 -28.54 9.32 -19.21
C TYR A 230 -29.66 10.03 -19.98
N ARG A 231 -30.30 9.37 -20.96
CA ARG A 231 -31.46 9.93 -21.69
C ARG A 231 -32.72 10.01 -20.84
N ALA A 232 -32.84 9.11 -19.86
CA ALA A 232 -33.92 9.09 -18.88
C ALA A 232 -33.84 10.22 -17.85
N ILE A 233 -32.82 11.08 -17.91
CA ILE A 233 -32.69 12.27 -17.08
C ILE A 233 -32.56 13.51 -17.95
N VAL A 234 -33.30 14.57 -17.62
CA VAL A 234 -33.22 15.88 -18.28
C VAL A 234 -32.84 16.94 -17.26
N GLN A 235 -32.06 17.92 -17.69
CA GLN A 235 -31.68 19.04 -16.84
C GLN A 235 -32.75 20.14 -16.94
N THR A 236 -33.36 20.49 -15.80
CA THR A 236 -34.32 21.60 -15.72
C THR A 236 -33.62 22.95 -15.90
N GLU A 237 -34.38 24.02 -16.16
CA GLU A 237 -33.87 25.40 -16.26
C GLU A 237 -33.12 25.86 -14.99
N GLU A 238 -33.40 25.24 -13.84
CA GLU A 238 -32.71 25.45 -12.56
C GLU A 238 -31.41 24.63 -12.40
N GLY A 239 -31.03 23.85 -13.43
CA GLY A 239 -29.83 23.03 -13.45
C GLY A 239 -29.96 21.65 -12.77
N LYS A 240 -31.16 21.23 -12.34
CA LYS A 240 -31.38 19.92 -11.68
C LYS A 240 -31.66 18.82 -12.69
N PHE A 241 -31.03 17.66 -12.53
CA PHE A 241 -31.39 16.46 -13.30
C PHE A 241 -32.64 15.83 -12.69
N VAL A 242 -33.72 15.78 -13.46
CA VAL A 242 -34.98 15.12 -13.08
C VAL A 242 -35.26 14.00 -14.09
N PRO A 243 -36.06 12.98 -13.73
CA PRO A 243 -36.51 11.99 -14.70
C PRO A 243 -37.13 12.70 -15.90
N ASN A 244 -36.69 12.35 -17.10
CA ASN A 244 -37.20 12.93 -18.33
C ASN A 244 -38.64 12.42 -18.55
N PRO A 245 -39.67 13.28 -18.43
CA PRO A 245 -41.05 12.84 -18.59
C PRO A 245 -41.36 12.42 -20.03
N ASP A 246 -40.56 12.89 -21.00
CA ASP A 246 -40.73 12.62 -22.43
C ASP A 246 -39.90 11.42 -22.92
N TYR A 247 -39.15 10.76 -22.02
CA TYR A 247 -38.32 9.62 -22.38
C TYR A 247 -38.44 8.50 -21.36
N GLN A 248 -38.90 7.35 -21.83
CA GLN A 248 -38.85 6.10 -21.08
C GLN A 248 -37.60 5.32 -21.51
N VAL A 249 -36.84 4.80 -20.54
CA VAL A 249 -35.69 3.91 -20.79
C VAL A 249 -36.11 2.80 -21.74
N ASP A 250 -35.37 2.65 -22.84
CA ASP A 250 -35.57 1.52 -23.74
C ASP A 250 -34.96 0.27 -23.10
N GLN A 251 -35.74 -0.35 -22.22
CA GLN A 251 -35.32 -1.55 -21.52
C GLN A 251 -35.03 -2.69 -22.49
N ALA A 252 -35.74 -2.77 -23.63
CA ALA A 252 -35.49 -3.79 -24.64
C ALA A 252 -34.11 -3.63 -25.30
N ARG A 253 -33.63 -2.39 -25.50
CA ARG A 253 -32.27 -2.10 -25.99
C ARG A 253 -31.20 -2.51 -24.97
N VAL A 254 -31.40 -2.20 -23.69
CA VAL A 254 -30.49 -2.62 -22.61
C VAL A 254 -30.45 -4.14 -22.50
N ASP A 255 -31.61 -4.79 -22.47
CA ASP A 255 -31.73 -6.25 -22.38
C ASP A 255 -31.13 -6.94 -23.60
N ALA A 256 -31.29 -6.38 -24.81
CA ALA A 256 -30.65 -6.91 -26.01
C ALA A 256 -29.12 -6.81 -25.96
N ALA A 257 -28.57 -5.71 -25.43
CA ALA A 257 -27.14 -5.53 -25.28
C ALA A 257 -26.55 -6.45 -24.19
N GLU A 258 -27.23 -6.60 -23.05
CA GLU A 258 -26.85 -7.53 -21.99
C GLU A 258 -27.00 -9.00 -22.42
N ALA A 259 -28.05 -9.35 -23.17
CA ALA A 259 -28.21 -10.70 -23.73
C ALA A 259 -27.06 -11.05 -24.69
N LYS A 260 -26.63 -10.07 -25.51
CA LYS A 260 -25.46 -10.24 -26.38
C LYS A 260 -24.17 -10.40 -25.58
N LYS A 261 -23.96 -9.61 -24.51
CA LYS A 261 -22.82 -9.78 -23.60
C LYS A 261 -22.83 -11.16 -22.94
N ALA A 262 -23.98 -11.61 -22.45
CA ALA A 262 -24.14 -12.93 -21.82
C ALA A 262 -23.79 -14.09 -22.75
N ASP A 263 -24.11 -14.00 -24.05
CA ASP A 263 -23.69 -15.00 -25.05
C ASP A 263 -22.16 -15.09 -25.17
N PHE A 264 -21.45 -13.95 -25.19
CA PHE A 264 -19.99 -13.94 -25.24
C PHE A 264 -19.37 -14.40 -23.91
N GLU A 265 -19.95 -14.05 -22.77
CA GLU A 265 -19.54 -14.57 -21.46
C GLU A 265 -19.69 -16.10 -21.39
N ALA A 266 -20.77 -16.65 -21.95
CA ALA A 266 -20.96 -18.10 -22.05
C ALA A 266 -19.87 -18.78 -22.89
N ARG A 267 -19.46 -18.16 -24.02
CA ARG A 267 -18.35 -18.66 -24.85
C ARG A 267 -17.02 -18.65 -24.12
N VAL A 268 -16.74 -17.60 -23.34
CA VAL A 268 -15.53 -17.53 -22.50
C VAL A 268 -15.55 -18.66 -21.47
N LYS A 269 -16.67 -18.84 -20.77
CA LYS A 269 -16.85 -19.89 -19.77
C LYS A 269 -16.73 -21.30 -20.36
N GLU A 270 -17.22 -21.51 -21.57
CA GLU A 270 -17.05 -22.77 -22.31
C GLU A 270 -15.57 -23.04 -22.63
N ALA A 271 -14.85 -22.02 -23.12
CA ALA A 271 -13.41 -22.13 -23.39
C ALA A 271 -12.61 -22.41 -22.11
N GLU A 272 -12.91 -21.75 -20.99
CA GLU A 272 -12.28 -22.00 -19.69
C GLU A 272 -12.56 -23.44 -19.21
N LYS A 273 -13.79 -23.93 -19.37
CA LYS A 273 -14.15 -25.32 -19.07
C LYS A 273 -13.40 -26.30 -19.96
N HIS A 274 -13.21 -25.98 -21.24
CA HIS A 274 -12.43 -26.80 -22.16
C HIS A 274 -10.96 -26.86 -21.75
N GLU A 275 -10.33 -25.72 -21.44
CA GLU A 275 -8.94 -25.65 -20.97
C GLU A 275 -8.73 -26.46 -19.68
N SER A 276 -9.62 -26.29 -18.70
CA SER A 276 -9.58 -27.07 -17.46
C SER A 276 -9.80 -28.57 -17.70
N GLY A 277 -10.63 -28.92 -18.69
CA GLY A 277 -10.87 -30.30 -19.11
C GLY A 277 -9.64 -30.94 -19.78
N VAL A 278 -8.96 -30.21 -20.66
CA VAL A 278 -7.70 -30.64 -21.29
C VAL A 278 -6.64 -30.84 -20.21
N PHE A 279 -6.46 -29.86 -19.32
CA PHE A 279 -5.53 -29.95 -18.21
C PHE A 279 -5.82 -31.17 -17.32
N ALA A 280 -7.06 -31.35 -16.88
CA ALA A 280 -7.44 -32.46 -16.01
C ALA A 280 -7.28 -33.83 -16.68
N THR A 281 -7.51 -33.93 -18.00
CA THR A 281 -7.34 -35.18 -18.74
C THR A 281 -5.86 -35.56 -18.82
N THR A 282 -4.98 -34.60 -19.18
CA THR A 282 -3.54 -34.84 -19.21
C THR A 282 -2.99 -35.11 -17.80
N ALA A 283 -3.45 -34.38 -16.78
CA ALA A 283 -2.99 -34.52 -15.40
C ALA A 283 -3.35 -35.86 -14.74
N ARG A 284 -4.40 -36.55 -15.24
CA ARG A 284 -4.75 -37.91 -14.80
C ARG A 284 -3.71 -38.94 -15.23
N THR A 285 -3.12 -38.76 -16.40
CA THR A 285 -2.11 -39.66 -16.96
C THR A 285 -0.71 -39.25 -16.51
N HIS A 286 -0.42 -37.94 -16.58
CA HIS A 286 0.89 -37.35 -16.33
C HIS A 286 0.73 -36.18 -15.37
N ARG A 287 0.93 -36.41 -14.07
CA ARG A 287 0.72 -35.38 -13.04
C ARG A 287 1.76 -34.26 -13.06
N CYS A 288 2.89 -34.44 -13.75
CA CYS A 288 3.90 -33.42 -13.95
C CYS A 288 3.40 -32.23 -14.81
N ILE A 289 2.30 -32.37 -15.55
CA ILE A 289 1.72 -31.28 -16.34
C ILE A 289 1.36 -30.07 -15.46
N GLY A 290 1.76 -28.87 -15.91
CA GLY A 290 1.61 -27.64 -15.13
C GLY A 290 2.58 -27.50 -13.97
N GLY A 291 3.46 -28.49 -13.74
CA GLY A 291 4.57 -28.36 -12.81
C GLY A 291 5.47 -27.19 -13.20
N LYS A 292 5.80 -26.34 -12.22
CA LYS A 292 6.59 -25.12 -12.45
C LYS A 292 7.88 -25.11 -11.67
N LEU A 293 8.95 -24.70 -12.34
CA LEU A 293 10.22 -24.33 -11.73
C LEU A 293 10.45 -22.83 -11.99
N VAL A 294 10.50 -22.05 -10.91
CA VAL A 294 10.61 -20.59 -10.97
C VAL A 294 11.93 -20.14 -10.34
N PHE A 295 12.77 -19.50 -11.15
CA PHE A 295 13.99 -18.85 -10.71
C PHE A 295 13.76 -17.34 -10.61
N VAL A 296 14.07 -16.78 -9.45
CA VAL A 296 13.99 -15.34 -9.22
C VAL A 296 15.40 -14.85 -8.91
N ASP A 297 15.96 -14.04 -9.79
CA ASP A 297 17.25 -13.39 -9.58
C ASP A 297 17.03 -11.94 -9.14
N LEU A 298 17.24 -11.68 -7.86
CA LEU A 298 17.03 -10.35 -7.29
C LEU A 298 18.26 -9.47 -7.52
N ALA A 299 18.02 -8.22 -7.98
CA ALA A 299 19.05 -7.20 -7.97
C ALA A 299 19.60 -7.00 -6.55
N GLY A 300 20.91 -6.79 -6.43
CA GLY A 300 21.57 -6.54 -5.16
C GLY A 300 21.19 -5.17 -4.60
N ALA A 301 21.05 -5.07 -3.28
CA ALA A 301 20.88 -3.78 -2.63
C ALA A 301 22.15 -2.93 -2.82
N GLU A 302 21.98 -1.67 -3.18
CA GLU A 302 23.09 -0.75 -3.43
C GLU A 302 23.04 0.41 -2.43
N PHE A 303 24.15 0.67 -1.74
CA PHE A 303 24.27 1.77 -0.78
C PHE A 303 25.11 2.93 -1.35
N LEU A 304 24.66 4.15 -1.03
CA LEU A 304 25.40 5.38 -1.28
C LEU A 304 26.51 5.54 -0.23
N SER A 305 27.76 5.30 -0.59
CA SER A 305 28.89 5.72 0.26
C SER A 305 29.16 7.21 0.04
N SER A 306 28.82 8.05 1.01
CA SER A 306 29.05 9.51 0.92
C SER A 306 30.39 9.99 1.51
N THR A 307 31.27 9.09 1.99
CA THR A 307 32.33 9.52 2.92
C THR A 307 33.78 9.24 2.51
N THR A 308 34.08 8.77 1.29
CA THR A 308 35.49 8.66 0.85
C THR A 308 35.69 9.15 -0.58
N GLY A 309 36.63 10.09 -0.74
CA GLY A 309 36.84 10.92 -1.93
C GLY A 309 37.40 10.22 -3.17
N SER A 310 36.97 9.00 -3.47
CA SER A 310 37.41 8.27 -4.68
C SER A 310 36.31 7.44 -5.37
N ALA A 311 35.07 7.41 -4.87
CA ALA A 311 34.00 6.68 -5.56
C ALA A 311 33.45 7.47 -6.76
N LEU A 312 33.38 6.83 -7.94
CA LEU A 312 32.73 7.36 -9.13
C LEU A 312 31.33 7.90 -8.78
N LYS A 313 31.05 9.16 -9.13
CA LYS A 313 29.74 9.79 -8.88
C LYS A 313 28.66 9.05 -9.67
N GLN A 314 27.79 8.32 -8.97
CA GLN A 314 26.58 7.71 -9.55
C GLN A 314 25.69 8.80 -10.16
N THR A 315 25.12 8.50 -11.33
CA THR A 315 24.14 9.36 -12.01
C THR A 315 22.83 9.44 -11.21
N PRO A 316 22.02 10.51 -11.37
CA PRO A 316 20.70 10.60 -10.75
C PRO A 316 19.79 9.39 -11.06
N GLN A 317 19.88 8.86 -12.27
CA GLN A 317 19.11 7.69 -12.71
C GLN A 317 19.54 6.42 -11.97
N GLU A 318 20.84 6.17 -11.80
CA GLU A 318 21.34 5.02 -11.03
C GLU A 318 20.96 5.11 -9.55
N LYS A 319 20.96 6.32 -8.97
CA LYS A 319 20.49 6.54 -7.60
C LYS A 319 19.01 6.23 -7.44
N GLN A 320 18.18 6.63 -8.41
CA GLN A 320 16.76 6.32 -8.43
C GLN A 320 16.51 4.81 -8.56
N GLU A 321 17.28 4.13 -9.41
CA GLU A 321 17.23 2.67 -9.58
C GLU A 321 17.63 1.92 -8.30
N GLY A 322 18.74 2.32 -7.66
CA GLY A 322 19.17 1.75 -6.38
C GLY A 322 18.13 1.92 -5.26
N ARG A 323 17.47 3.10 -5.18
CA ARG A 323 16.37 3.33 -4.23
C ARG A 323 15.21 2.37 -4.47
N GLN A 324 14.79 2.18 -5.72
CA GLN A 324 13.69 1.27 -6.04
C GLN A 324 14.02 -0.18 -5.67
N ILE A 325 15.22 -0.66 -6.01
CA ILE A 325 15.68 -2.01 -5.65
C ILE A 325 15.62 -2.20 -4.13
N ASN A 326 16.10 -1.22 -3.36
CA ASN A 326 16.06 -1.28 -1.90
C ASN A 326 14.62 -1.31 -1.36
N THR A 327 13.68 -0.58 -1.96
CA THR A 327 12.25 -0.62 -1.61
C THR A 327 11.63 -1.99 -1.88
N ASP A 328 11.88 -2.58 -3.06
CA ASP A 328 11.33 -3.89 -3.44
C ASP A 328 11.88 -5.01 -2.53
N LEU A 329 13.18 -4.96 -2.20
CA LEU A 329 13.80 -5.90 -1.27
C LEU A 329 13.28 -5.73 0.17
N LEU A 330 12.99 -4.49 0.60
CA LEU A 330 12.39 -4.22 1.90
C LEU A 330 10.96 -4.76 1.99
N ALA A 331 10.15 -4.56 0.95
CA ALA A 331 8.82 -5.13 0.85
C ALA A 331 8.86 -6.66 0.95
N LEU A 332 9.78 -7.31 0.22
CA LEU A 332 9.98 -8.75 0.27
C LEU A 332 10.39 -9.24 1.66
N LYS A 333 11.29 -8.53 2.34
CA LYS A 333 11.68 -8.82 3.72
C LYS A 333 10.47 -8.78 4.65
N GLU A 334 9.61 -7.77 4.53
CA GLU A 334 8.44 -7.63 5.38
C GLU A 334 7.38 -8.71 5.12
N VAL A 335 7.22 -9.15 3.87
CA VAL A 335 6.40 -10.33 3.54
C VAL A 335 6.94 -11.58 4.25
N ILE A 336 8.24 -11.87 4.12
CA ILE A 336 8.87 -13.04 4.75
C ILE A 336 8.73 -12.99 6.27
N ARG A 337 8.96 -11.82 6.88
CA ARG A 337 8.81 -11.60 8.33
C ARG A 337 7.36 -11.77 8.78
N ALA A 338 6.40 -11.16 8.08
CA ALA A 338 4.98 -11.28 8.42
C ALA A 338 4.50 -12.74 8.36
N ARG A 339 5.00 -13.52 7.41
CA ARG A 339 4.73 -14.96 7.31
C ARG A 339 5.37 -15.76 8.44
N SER A 340 6.61 -15.49 8.78
CA SER A 340 7.32 -16.26 9.82
C SER A 340 6.66 -16.13 11.19
N ILE A 341 6.07 -14.96 11.49
CA ILE A 341 5.29 -14.72 12.72
C ILE A 341 3.79 -15.00 12.57
N LYS A 342 3.35 -15.56 11.42
CA LYS A 342 1.95 -15.91 11.12
C LYS A 342 0.95 -14.75 11.31
N LYS A 343 1.28 -13.55 10.81
CA LYS A 343 0.33 -12.42 10.77
C LYS A 343 -0.90 -12.78 9.93
N SER A 344 -2.07 -12.29 10.34
CA SER A 344 -3.34 -12.47 9.61
C SER A 344 -3.36 -11.75 8.25
N ARG A 345 -2.64 -10.63 8.13
CA ARG A 345 -2.50 -9.87 6.89
C ARG A 345 -1.04 -9.82 6.48
N ILE A 346 -0.73 -10.40 5.32
CA ILE A 346 0.61 -10.38 4.71
C ILE A 346 0.65 -9.24 3.67
N PRO A 347 1.68 -8.37 3.68
CA PRO A 347 1.68 -7.14 2.91
C PRO A 347 2.16 -7.34 1.46
N TYR A 348 1.54 -8.26 0.70
CA TYR A 348 1.95 -8.58 -0.68
C TYR A 348 1.81 -7.41 -1.67
N ARG A 349 0.96 -6.42 -1.37
CA ARG A 349 0.74 -5.23 -2.23
C ARG A 349 1.79 -4.13 -2.06
N SER A 350 2.81 -4.34 -1.23
CA SER A 350 3.82 -3.30 -0.92
C SER A 350 4.80 -3.04 -2.07
N SER A 351 4.94 -4.00 -2.99
CA SER A 351 5.72 -3.85 -4.23
C SER A 351 5.17 -4.77 -5.32
N PRO A 352 5.41 -4.46 -6.61
CA PRO A 352 5.12 -5.37 -7.72
C PRO A 352 5.84 -6.71 -7.59
N LEU A 353 7.08 -6.71 -7.07
CA LEU A 353 7.84 -7.92 -6.77
C LEU A 353 7.08 -8.83 -5.80
N THR A 354 6.61 -8.28 -4.68
CA THR A 354 5.85 -9.07 -3.69
C THR A 354 4.47 -9.51 -4.19
N MET A 355 3.86 -8.76 -5.10
CA MET A 355 2.61 -9.16 -5.76
C MET A 355 2.85 -10.36 -6.67
N VAL A 356 3.85 -10.31 -7.55
CA VAL A 356 4.20 -11.41 -8.45
C VAL A 356 4.58 -12.67 -7.67
N LEU A 357 5.37 -12.53 -6.61
CA LEU A 357 5.81 -13.67 -5.80
C LEU A 357 4.73 -14.22 -4.83
N ARG A 358 3.55 -13.59 -4.76
CA ARG A 358 2.50 -13.96 -3.80
C ARG A 358 2.09 -15.42 -3.93
N GLU A 359 1.83 -15.90 -5.14
CA GLU A 359 1.36 -17.27 -5.36
C GLU A 359 2.39 -18.31 -4.90
N HIS A 360 3.68 -18.03 -5.12
CA HIS A 360 4.77 -18.93 -4.72
C HIS A 360 4.95 -18.97 -3.20
N PHE A 361 4.56 -17.91 -2.50
CA PHE A 361 4.51 -17.89 -1.07
C PHE A 361 3.26 -18.61 -0.53
N GLU A 362 2.06 -18.32 -1.03
CA GLU A 362 0.79 -18.81 -0.46
C GLU A 362 0.49 -20.29 -0.72
N ALA A 363 1.11 -20.92 -1.72
CA ALA A 363 0.80 -22.28 -2.11
C ALA A 363 1.02 -23.32 -0.99
N SER A 364 -0.05 -24.04 -0.62
CA SER A 364 -0.25 -24.57 0.73
C SER A 364 0.01 -26.07 0.94
N THR A 365 0.29 -26.87 -0.09
CA THR A 365 0.45 -28.32 0.12
C THR A 365 1.58 -29.03 -0.63
N ASP A 366 2.03 -28.55 -1.80
CA ASP A 366 3.04 -29.27 -2.59
C ASP A 366 4.13 -28.35 -3.20
N THR A 367 4.54 -27.32 -2.45
CA THR A 367 5.55 -26.35 -2.91
C THR A 367 6.85 -26.46 -2.15
N HIS A 368 7.95 -26.43 -2.90
CA HIS A 368 9.30 -26.43 -2.35
C HIS A 368 9.97 -25.12 -2.70
N SER A 369 10.40 -24.39 -1.67
CA SER A 369 11.10 -23.13 -1.83
C SER A 369 12.52 -23.28 -1.31
N ALA A 370 13.50 -22.88 -2.10
CA ALA A 370 14.88 -22.76 -1.68
C ALA A 370 15.39 -21.34 -1.91
N MET A 371 16.26 -20.87 -1.02
CA MET A 371 16.85 -19.54 -1.11
C MET A 371 18.37 -19.66 -1.08
N ILE A 372 19.02 -19.10 -2.10
CA ILE A 372 20.47 -18.98 -2.17
C ILE A 372 20.85 -17.60 -1.69
N LEU A 373 21.41 -17.55 -0.48
CA LEU A 373 22.03 -16.36 0.09
C LEU A 373 23.49 -16.28 -0.37
N THR A 374 23.82 -15.38 -1.29
CA THR A 374 25.21 -15.12 -1.70
C THR A 374 25.86 -14.12 -0.74
N VAL A 375 27.15 -14.24 -0.42
CA VAL A 375 27.83 -13.36 0.54
C VAL A 375 29.21 -12.97 0.02
N SER A 376 29.57 -11.68 0.13
CA SER A 376 30.91 -11.15 -0.17
C SER A 376 31.93 -11.49 0.93
N PRO A 377 33.14 -11.98 0.59
CA PRO A 377 34.21 -12.26 1.54
C PRO A 377 35.04 -11.02 1.94
N GLU A 378 34.79 -9.83 1.40
CA GLU A 378 35.60 -8.61 1.61
C GLU A 378 35.53 -8.07 3.06
N ALA A 379 36.68 -7.78 3.67
CA ALA A 379 36.77 -7.33 5.07
C ALA A 379 36.53 -5.81 5.29
N ASN A 380 36.84 -4.95 4.30
CA ASN A 380 36.65 -3.49 4.37
C ASN A 380 35.40 -3.01 3.59
N GLY A 381 34.55 -3.91 3.12
CA GLY A 381 33.29 -3.53 2.50
C GLY A 381 32.42 -2.69 3.45
N PRO A 382 31.37 -1.99 2.96
CA PRO A 382 30.48 -1.12 3.73
C PRO A 382 29.72 -1.81 4.89
N CYS A 383 30.02 -3.07 5.20
CA CYS A 383 29.58 -3.81 6.37
C CYS A 383 30.71 -3.92 7.42
N PRO A 384 31.04 -2.85 8.17
CA PRO A 384 32.00 -2.93 9.26
C PRO A 384 31.41 -3.76 10.42
N ALA A 385 32.29 -4.48 11.11
CA ALA A 385 32.06 -5.50 12.15
C ALA A 385 30.94 -5.27 13.20
N ASN A 386 30.43 -4.05 13.39
CA ASN A 386 29.26 -3.77 14.23
C ASN A 386 27.93 -4.17 13.55
N ARG A 387 27.95 -4.53 12.25
CA ARG A 387 26.83 -5.05 11.45
C ARG A 387 26.92 -6.56 11.14
N SER A 388 27.70 -7.31 11.92
CA SER A 388 27.78 -8.78 11.86
C SER A 388 26.53 -9.49 12.40
N ARG A 389 25.67 -8.80 13.16
CA ARG A 389 24.36 -9.28 13.66
C ARG A 389 23.29 -9.52 12.57
N PHE A 390 23.60 -9.27 11.30
CA PHE A 390 22.61 -8.99 10.25
C PHE A 390 22.55 -10.04 9.13
N LEU A 391 23.27 -11.15 9.26
CA LEU A 391 23.25 -12.31 8.36
C LEU A 391 22.06 -13.27 8.59
N VAL A 392 21.17 -12.96 9.55
CA VAL A 392 20.06 -13.84 9.93
C VAL A 392 18.76 -13.38 9.28
N ILE A 393 18.22 -14.21 8.38
CA ILE A 393 16.90 -14.04 7.78
C ILE A 393 15.83 -14.10 8.91
N PRO A 394 14.83 -13.19 8.96
CA PRO A 394 13.76 -13.19 9.97
C PRO A 394 12.91 -14.47 10.03
N ALA A 395 13.02 -15.35 9.04
CA ALA A 395 12.33 -16.64 9.00
C ALA A 395 12.70 -17.54 10.18
N TYR A 396 13.88 -17.39 10.78
CA TYR A 396 14.38 -18.29 11.83
C TYR A 396 14.33 -17.71 13.25
N GLN A 397 14.08 -16.42 13.44
CA GLN A 397 13.89 -15.83 14.77
C GLN A 397 12.63 -16.35 15.49
N ALA A 398 11.70 -17.01 14.78
CA ALA A 398 10.50 -17.60 15.36
C ALA A 398 10.75 -18.91 16.13
N SER A 399 11.93 -19.56 16.01
CA SER A 399 12.23 -20.82 16.71
C SER A 399 12.91 -20.64 18.08
N ILE A 400 13.36 -19.44 18.45
CA ILE A 400 14.06 -19.21 19.73
C ILE A 400 13.13 -18.42 20.67
N ARG A 401 12.64 -19.08 21.72
CA ARG A 401 11.89 -18.45 22.81
C ARG A 401 12.76 -17.40 23.51
N HIS A 402 12.21 -16.19 23.59
CA HIS A 402 12.55 -15.08 24.48
C HIS A 402 13.95 -14.44 24.39
N ARG A 403 13.90 -13.10 24.24
CA ARG A 403 14.96 -12.09 24.37
C ARG A 403 15.91 -11.96 23.17
N THR A 404 15.75 -10.91 22.37
CA THR A 404 16.68 -9.77 22.23
C THR A 404 16.30 -8.84 21.06
N SER A 405 16.46 -7.53 21.32
CA SER A 405 16.61 -6.33 20.47
C SER A 405 16.35 -6.35 18.96
N ASN A 406 15.75 -5.26 18.47
CA ASN A 406 15.54 -4.81 17.07
C ASN A 406 16.73 -5.09 16.11
N PHE A 407 16.42 -5.57 14.89
CA PHE A 407 17.40 -5.87 13.81
C PHE A 407 16.99 -5.19 12.47
N SER A 408 17.93 -4.50 11.81
CA SER A 408 17.79 -3.81 10.51
C SER A 408 18.77 -4.34 9.43
N VAL A 409 18.33 -5.26 8.58
CA VAL A 409 19.17 -5.88 7.51
C VAL A 409 19.85 -4.84 6.59
N SER A 410 21.17 -4.97 6.39
CA SER A 410 22.05 -4.17 5.52
C SER A 410 22.66 -5.10 4.47
N CYS A 411 22.21 -5.04 3.21
CA CYS A 411 22.55 -5.99 2.14
C CYS A 411 23.46 -5.38 1.05
N ASP A 412 24.67 -4.93 1.36
CA ASP A 412 25.62 -4.52 0.30
C ASP A 412 26.33 -5.70 -0.40
N CYS A 413 26.14 -6.92 0.10
CA CYS A 413 26.97 -8.07 -0.29
C CYS A 413 26.17 -9.33 -0.59
N VAL A 414 24.85 -9.20 -0.79
CA VAL A 414 23.93 -10.35 -0.85
C VAL A 414 23.10 -10.35 -2.12
N ALA A 415 23.40 -11.29 -3.02
CA ALA A 415 22.51 -11.67 -4.10
C ALA A 415 21.61 -12.82 -3.63
N PHE A 416 20.29 -12.65 -3.79
CA PHE A 416 19.29 -13.64 -3.45
C PHE A 416 18.78 -14.28 -4.73
N VAL A 417 18.98 -15.59 -4.85
CA VAL A 417 18.25 -16.39 -5.84
C VAL A 417 17.19 -17.18 -5.10
N PHE A 418 15.92 -16.90 -5.39
CA PHE A 418 14.83 -17.75 -4.93
C PHE A 418 14.55 -18.80 -6.00
N LEU A 419 14.45 -20.03 -5.55
CA LEU A 419 13.96 -21.14 -6.34
C LEU A 419 12.64 -21.58 -5.74
N PHE A 420 11.56 -21.43 -6.50
CA PHE A 420 10.26 -21.98 -6.14
C PHE A 420 9.95 -23.14 -7.07
N SER A 421 9.47 -24.22 -6.47
CA SER A 421 8.85 -25.34 -7.16
C SER A 421 7.42 -25.45 -6.66
N VAL A 422 6.51 -25.63 -7.61
CA VAL A 422 5.12 -25.95 -7.35
C VAL A 422 4.87 -27.30 -7.98
N ALA A 423 4.78 -28.35 -7.15
CA ALA A 423 4.23 -29.63 -7.58
C ALA A 423 2.70 -29.52 -7.63
N CYS A 424 2.09 -30.25 -8.57
CA CYS A 424 0.69 -30.07 -8.93
C CYS A 424 -0.23 -30.44 -7.77
N SER A 425 -0.89 -29.44 -7.18
CA SER A 425 -1.91 -29.68 -6.14
C SER A 425 -3.13 -28.79 -6.36
N HIS A 426 -4.15 -29.33 -7.03
CA HIS A 426 -5.55 -29.39 -6.59
C HIS A 426 -6.51 -29.80 -7.73
N LEU A 427 -7.11 -30.98 -7.59
CA LEU A 427 -8.54 -31.16 -7.86
C LEU A 427 -9.24 -30.89 -6.53
N PRO A 428 -10.15 -29.91 -6.48
CA PRO A 428 -11.51 -30.30 -6.16
C PRO A 428 -12.42 -30.04 -7.35
N CYS A 429 -13.09 -31.12 -7.73
CA CYS A 429 -14.37 -31.09 -8.40
C CYS A 429 -15.33 -30.17 -7.61
N HIS A 430 -15.57 -28.96 -8.08
CA HIS A 430 -16.86 -28.31 -7.88
C HIS A 430 -17.67 -28.52 -9.15
N THR A 431 -18.27 -29.70 -9.26
CA THR A 431 -19.54 -29.84 -9.97
C THR A 431 -20.55 -28.86 -9.35
N GLU A 432 -21.13 -28.04 -10.22
CA GLU A 432 -22.40 -27.30 -10.04
C GLU A 432 -22.59 -26.51 -8.74
N GLN A 433 -22.45 -25.19 -8.84
CA GLN A 433 -23.52 -24.25 -8.49
C GLN A 433 -23.16 -22.84 -8.98
N GLN A 434 -23.52 -22.52 -10.23
CA GLN A 434 -23.86 -21.15 -10.58
C GLN A 434 -25.35 -21.08 -10.90
N SER A 435 -25.98 -20.06 -10.30
CA SER A 435 -27.29 -19.47 -10.60
C SER A 435 -28.55 -20.35 -10.49
N LYS A 436 -29.37 -20.06 -9.49
CA LYS A 436 -30.81 -19.85 -9.71
C LYS A 436 -31.18 -18.46 -9.20
N MET A 437 -31.17 -17.47 -10.10
CA MET A 437 -31.94 -16.24 -9.95
C MET A 437 -32.52 -15.88 -11.31
N ALA A 438 -33.76 -16.29 -11.53
CA ALA A 438 -34.86 -15.56 -12.17
C ALA A 438 -36.10 -16.51 -12.24
N PRO A 439 -37.30 -15.99 -12.54
CA PRO A 439 -38.29 -15.44 -11.63
C PRO A 439 -39.48 -16.41 -11.42
N TYR A 440 -40.23 -16.30 -10.32
CA TYR A 440 -41.61 -16.83 -10.27
C TYR A 440 -42.46 -16.02 -9.30
N VAL A 441 -43.37 -15.25 -9.90
CA VAL A 441 -44.56 -14.68 -9.27
C VAL A 441 -45.66 -15.70 -9.52
N GLU A 442 -46.34 -16.19 -8.49
CA GLU A 442 -47.78 -16.50 -8.57
C GLU A 442 -48.41 -16.54 -7.16
N GLU A 443 -49.59 -15.92 -7.12
CA GLU A 443 -50.51 -15.72 -6.00
C GLU A 443 -50.94 -17.02 -5.31
N PHE A 444 -51.17 -16.94 -3.99
CA PHE A 444 -52.39 -17.47 -3.39
C PHE A 444 -52.78 -16.64 -2.16
N ALA A 445 -54.02 -16.17 -2.17
CA ALA A 445 -54.69 -15.43 -1.13
C ALA A 445 -55.39 -16.37 -0.12
N GLU A 446 -55.56 -15.82 1.11
CA GLU A 446 -56.52 -16.19 2.17
C GLU A 446 -56.30 -17.51 2.93
N ALA A 447 -56.34 -17.62 4.27
CA ALA A 447 -56.92 -16.75 5.29
C ALA A 447 -56.26 -16.97 6.68
N SER A 448 -56.04 -15.85 7.37
CA SER A 448 -56.38 -15.56 8.78
C SER A 448 -56.02 -16.55 9.90
N LEU A 449 -55.09 -16.15 10.78
CA LEU A 449 -55.22 -16.27 12.25
C LEU A 449 -54.22 -15.31 12.97
N ALA A 450 -54.74 -14.11 13.29
CA ALA A 450 -54.35 -13.14 14.31
C ALA A 450 -52.86 -13.01 14.75
N VAL A 451 -52.13 -12.08 14.11
CA VAL A 451 -50.96 -11.44 14.70
C VAL A 451 -51.44 -10.39 15.70
N SER A 452 -51.16 -10.61 16.99
CA SER A 452 -51.24 -9.57 18.01
C SER A 452 -50.12 -8.54 17.75
N SER A 453 -50.53 -7.29 17.57
CA SER A 453 -49.70 -6.12 17.40
C SER A 453 -48.65 -5.99 18.52
N LYS A 454 -47.38 -6.18 18.19
CA LYS A 454 -46.28 -5.57 18.96
C LYS A 454 -45.65 -4.48 18.12
N ALA A 455 -45.68 -3.28 18.68
CA ALA A 455 -45.13 -2.05 18.12
C ALA A 455 -43.66 -2.22 17.72
N PRO A 456 -43.16 -1.42 16.75
CA PRO A 456 -41.75 -1.39 16.41
C PRO A 456 -40.90 -1.12 17.67
N PRO A 457 -39.70 -1.74 17.80
CA PRO A 457 -38.85 -1.55 18.96
C PRO A 457 -38.48 -0.06 19.09
N ASN A 458 -38.78 0.48 20.26
CA ASN A 458 -38.52 1.87 20.61
C ASN A 458 -37.00 2.04 20.80
N LEU A 459 -36.31 2.51 19.76
CA LEU A 459 -34.92 2.94 19.86
C LEU A 459 -34.90 4.24 20.65
N VAL A 460 -34.71 4.12 21.96
CA VAL A 460 -34.51 5.27 22.86
C VAL A 460 -33.04 5.71 22.77
N ALA A 461 -32.82 6.98 22.44
CA ALA A 461 -31.67 7.74 22.92
C ALA A 461 -32.24 8.96 23.67
N PRO A 462 -31.61 9.46 24.75
CA PRO A 462 -30.20 9.33 25.14
C PRO A 462 -30.06 8.66 26.53
N GLU A 463 -28.88 8.80 27.15
CA GLU A 463 -28.56 8.39 28.53
C GLU A 463 -29.75 8.63 29.49
N PRO A 464 -29.95 7.76 30.52
CA PRO A 464 -31.02 7.96 31.49
C PRO A 464 -30.96 9.40 32.03
N GLU A 465 -32.11 10.11 32.12
CA GLU A 465 -32.20 11.52 32.56
C GLU A 465 -31.53 11.78 33.93
N HIS A 466 -31.17 10.72 34.68
CA HIS A 466 -30.53 10.77 35.98
C HIS A 466 -29.17 10.05 36.01
N CYS A 467 -28.54 9.82 34.85
CA CYS A 467 -27.16 9.36 34.81
C CYS A 467 -26.26 10.45 35.42
N PRO A 468 -25.50 10.15 36.49
CA PRO A 468 -24.60 11.14 37.08
C PRO A 468 -23.44 11.54 36.14
N GLY A 469 -23.26 10.83 35.03
CA GLY A 469 -22.12 11.00 34.11
C GLY A 469 -20.87 10.27 34.62
N PRO A 470 -19.95 9.86 33.73
CA PRO A 470 -18.76 9.07 34.09
C PRO A 470 -17.74 9.84 34.94
N GLU A 471 -17.78 11.18 34.93
CA GLU A 471 -16.86 12.05 35.68
C GLU A 471 -17.38 12.42 37.09
N SER A 472 -18.62 12.06 37.42
CA SER A 472 -19.23 12.40 38.71
C SER A 472 -18.72 11.52 39.85
N GLU A 473 -18.67 12.10 41.05
CA GLU A 473 -18.43 11.34 42.29
C GLU A 473 -19.44 10.21 42.50
N GLN A 474 -20.64 10.33 41.93
CA GLN A 474 -21.68 9.29 41.98
C GLN A 474 -21.62 8.29 40.82
N ALA A 475 -20.68 8.44 39.88
CA ALA A 475 -20.51 7.52 38.75
C ALA A 475 -20.23 6.10 39.24
N GLY A 476 -21.05 5.14 38.79
CA GLY A 476 -20.98 3.72 39.18
C GLY A 476 -21.47 3.39 40.60
N GLN A 477 -21.81 4.41 41.39
CA GLN A 477 -22.19 4.29 42.80
C GLN A 477 -23.62 4.76 43.10
N GLY A 478 -24.18 5.64 42.26
CA GLY A 478 -25.55 6.14 42.42
C GLY A 478 -26.62 5.13 42.03
N ASP A 479 -27.83 5.32 42.57
CA ASP A 479 -28.98 4.44 42.32
C ASP A 479 -29.31 4.31 40.83
N ALA A 480 -29.09 5.38 40.05
CA ALA A 480 -29.27 5.39 38.60
C ALA A 480 -28.23 4.53 37.84
N CYS A 481 -27.15 4.10 38.49
CA CYS A 481 -26.13 3.22 37.90
C CYS A 481 -26.40 1.74 38.19
N ALA A 482 -27.36 1.39 39.04
CA ALA A 482 -27.68 0.01 39.38
C ALA A 482 -28.21 -0.75 38.16
N GLY A 483 -27.49 -1.79 37.73
CA GLY A 483 -27.82 -2.58 36.54
C GLY A 483 -27.26 -2.02 35.22
N CYS A 484 -26.47 -0.93 35.27
CA CYS A 484 -25.75 -0.41 34.11
C CYS A 484 -24.58 -1.34 33.73
N PRO A 485 -24.42 -1.73 32.44
CA PRO A 485 -23.29 -2.55 31.98
C PRO A 485 -21.91 -1.95 32.30
N ASN A 486 -21.83 -0.62 32.41
CA ASN A 486 -20.59 0.12 32.66
C ASN A 486 -20.40 0.50 34.13
N GLN A 487 -21.25 0.03 35.06
CA GLN A 487 -21.24 0.44 36.47
C GLN A 487 -19.87 0.29 37.15
N GLN A 488 -19.22 -0.87 37.00
CA GLN A 488 -17.91 -1.11 37.61
C GLN A 488 -16.79 -0.24 37.01
N ILE A 489 -16.88 0.06 35.72
CA ILE A 489 -15.91 0.91 35.02
C ILE A 489 -16.04 2.36 35.52
N CYS A 490 -17.27 2.88 35.58
CA CYS A 490 -17.53 4.22 36.11
C CYS A 490 -17.20 4.35 37.61
N ALA A 491 -17.32 3.27 38.40
CA ALA A 491 -16.98 3.28 39.82
C ALA A 491 -15.45 3.35 40.06
N THR A 492 -14.65 2.87 39.12
CA THR A 492 -13.18 2.74 39.24
C THR A 492 -12.39 3.75 38.39
N ALA A 493 -13.06 4.46 37.48
CA ALA A 493 -12.44 5.51 36.70
C ALA A 493 -11.99 6.68 37.60
N PRO A 494 -10.82 7.29 37.35
CA PRO A 494 -10.37 8.48 38.07
C PRO A 494 -11.39 9.62 37.90
N LYS A 495 -11.72 10.29 39.01
CA LYS A 495 -12.75 11.34 39.08
C LYS A 495 -12.09 12.70 39.28
N GLY A 496 -12.59 13.72 38.59
CA GLY A 496 -12.03 15.07 38.56
C GLY A 496 -11.38 15.41 37.20
N PRO A 497 -11.13 16.72 36.94
CA PRO A 497 -10.48 17.15 35.72
C PRO A 497 -9.09 16.54 35.61
N ASP A 498 -8.74 16.09 34.42
CA ASP A 498 -7.47 15.43 34.15
C ASP A 498 -6.31 16.37 34.55
N PRO A 499 -5.41 15.97 35.46
CA PRO A 499 -4.38 16.87 36.00
C PRO A 499 -3.46 17.41 34.92
N ASP A 500 -3.35 16.71 33.79
CA ASP A 500 -2.55 17.14 32.64
C ASP A 500 -3.17 18.33 31.87
N ILE A 501 -4.46 18.64 32.06
CA ILE A 501 -5.11 19.77 31.35
C ILE A 501 -4.42 21.09 31.69
N SER A 502 -4.09 21.31 32.97
CA SER A 502 -3.38 22.53 33.39
C SER A 502 -2.02 22.71 32.68
N ILE A 503 -1.28 21.61 32.52
CA ILE A 503 0.03 21.58 31.85
C ILE A 503 -0.15 21.81 30.34
N ILE A 504 -1.17 21.19 29.73
CA ILE A 504 -1.50 21.38 28.32
C ILE A 504 -1.90 22.84 28.05
N THR A 505 -2.73 23.43 28.92
CA THR A 505 -3.15 24.84 28.82
C THR A 505 -1.95 25.77 28.88
N GLU A 506 -1.01 25.54 29.80
CA GLU A 506 0.23 26.30 29.87
C GLU A 506 1.09 26.11 28.61
N ARG A 507 1.29 24.86 28.17
CA ARG A 507 2.11 24.52 26.99
C ARG A 507 1.61 25.19 25.71
N LEU A 508 0.29 25.23 25.53
CA LEU A 508 -0.34 25.75 24.32
C LEU A 508 -0.77 27.22 24.44
N SER A 509 -0.42 27.89 25.54
CA SER A 509 -0.76 29.30 25.79
C SER A 509 -0.10 30.26 24.80
N GLN A 510 1.05 29.89 24.24
CA GLN A 510 1.82 30.67 23.27
C GLN A 510 1.37 30.46 21.81
N ILE A 511 0.32 29.67 21.59
CA ILE A 511 -0.25 29.42 20.27
C ILE A 511 -1.46 30.33 20.08
N ARG A 512 -1.38 31.29 19.16
CA ARG A 512 -2.43 32.29 18.92
C ARG A 512 -3.72 31.65 18.43
N HIS A 513 -3.65 30.84 17.36
CA HIS A 513 -4.82 30.17 16.80
C HIS A 513 -4.66 28.66 16.71
N LYS A 514 -5.69 27.92 17.13
CA LYS A 514 -5.77 26.46 17.10
C LYS A 514 -6.95 26.05 16.24
N ILE A 515 -6.67 25.46 15.08
CA ILE A 515 -7.65 25.19 14.03
C ILE A 515 -7.76 23.68 13.79
N LEU A 516 -8.95 23.12 13.98
CA LEU A 516 -9.22 21.71 13.71
C LEU A 516 -9.59 21.51 12.24
N VAL A 517 -9.06 20.49 11.59
CA VAL A 517 -9.48 20.08 10.24
C VAL A 517 -10.25 18.76 10.34
N LEU A 518 -11.55 18.82 10.05
CA LEU A 518 -12.49 17.70 10.20
C LEU A 518 -12.98 17.22 8.83
N SER A 519 -13.44 15.97 8.76
CA SER A 519 -14.13 15.43 7.59
C SER A 519 -15.11 14.35 7.99
N GLY A 520 -16.31 14.34 7.41
CA GLY A 520 -17.32 13.31 7.73
C GLY A 520 -16.99 11.91 7.18
N LYS A 521 -16.10 11.80 6.17
CA LYS A 521 -15.71 10.52 5.56
C LYS A 521 -14.24 10.49 5.16
N GLY A 522 -13.67 9.28 5.12
CA GLY A 522 -12.34 9.05 4.55
C GLY A 522 -12.28 9.33 3.04
N GLY A 523 -11.10 9.73 2.55
CA GLY A 523 -10.85 9.91 1.12
C GLY A 523 -11.38 11.22 0.51
N VAL A 524 -11.76 12.22 1.30
CA VAL A 524 -12.05 13.60 0.80
C VAL A 524 -10.80 14.45 0.59
N GLY A 525 -9.61 13.89 0.84
CA GLY A 525 -8.34 14.62 0.80
C GLY A 525 -8.13 15.55 1.99
N LYS A 526 -8.67 15.22 3.18
CA LYS A 526 -8.52 16.02 4.40
C LYS A 526 -7.05 16.29 4.76
N SER A 527 -6.22 15.25 4.90
CA SER A 527 -4.80 15.42 5.27
C SER A 527 -4.02 16.19 4.20
N THR A 528 -4.31 15.95 2.91
CA THR A 528 -3.79 16.76 1.80
C THR A 528 -4.20 18.22 1.91
N PHE A 529 -5.46 18.50 2.28
CA PHE A 529 -5.91 19.87 2.49
C PHE A 529 -5.25 20.49 3.73
N SER A 530 -5.06 19.73 4.81
CA SER A 530 -4.35 20.18 6.03
C SER A 530 -2.91 20.60 5.72
N THR A 531 -2.18 19.84 4.88
CA THR A 531 -0.82 20.21 4.46
C THR A 531 -0.82 21.44 3.56
N LEU A 532 -1.73 21.52 2.58
CA LEU A 532 -1.87 22.70 1.72
C LEU A 532 -2.24 23.96 2.49
N LEU A 533 -3.13 23.85 3.48
CA LEU A 533 -3.52 24.95 4.36
C LEU A 533 -2.32 25.43 5.18
N SER A 534 -1.53 24.49 5.71
CA SER A 534 -0.34 24.80 6.52
C SER A 534 0.75 25.49 5.69
N HIS A 535 1.05 24.97 4.49
CA HIS A 535 1.93 25.66 3.54
C HIS A 535 1.38 27.02 3.12
N GLY A 536 0.06 27.13 2.96
CA GLY A 536 -0.61 28.38 2.63
C GLY A 536 -0.42 29.46 3.70
N PHE A 537 -0.56 29.13 4.98
CA PHE A 537 -0.24 30.08 6.07
C PHE A 537 1.27 30.36 6.15
N ALA A 538 2.11 29.34 5.98
CA ALA A 538 3.57 29.47 6.05
C ALA A 538 4.17 30.22 4.85
N ALA A 539 3.40 30.45 3.77
CA ALA A 539 3.82 31.30 2.67
C ALA A 539 4.00 32.77 3.09
N ASN A 540 3.40 33.18 4.21
CA ASN A 540 3.78 34.41 4.88
C ASN A 540 5.00 34.14 5.79
N PRO A 541 6.18 34.73 5.50
CA PRO A 541 7.40 34.50 6.27
C PRO A 541 7.31 35.00 7.72
N ASP A 542 6.41 35.94 8.01
CA ASP A 542 6.17 36.45 9.36
C ASP A 542 5.21 35.54 10.17
N SER A 543 4.62 34.53 9.53
CA SER A 543 3.76 33.55 10.18
C SER A 543 4.52 32.28 10.55
N THR A 544 4.42 31.86 11.81
CA THR A 544 4.95 30.58 12.31
C THR A 544 3.82 29.57 12.47
N VAL A 545 3.93 28.43 11.80
CA VAL A 545 2.85 27.44 11.64
C VAL A 545 3.26 26.08 12.18
N GLY A 546 2.38 25.44 12.94
CA GLY A 546 2.49 24.04 13.33
C GLY A 546 1.41 23.20 12.66
N ILE A 547 1.74 21.99 12.23
CA ILE A 547 0.78 20.95 11.85
C ILE A 547 0.92 19.73 12.76
N MET A 548 -0.20 19.30 13.35
CA MET A 548 -0.26 18.14 14.24
C MET A 548 -1.20 17.09 13.67
N ASP A 549 -0.65 15.91 13.40
CA ASP A 549 -1.36 14.75 12.87
C ASP A 549 -1.93 13.91 14.02
N THR A 550 -3.24 13.93 14.17
CA THR A 550 -3.95 13.11 15.17
C THR A 550 -4.64 11.89 14.55
N ASP A 551 -4.48 11.65 13.25
CA ASP A 551 -4.93 10.42 12.57
C ASP A 551 -3.90 9.30 12.77
N ILE A 552 -3.75 8.87 14.03
CA ILE A 552 -2.72 7.93 14.50
C ILE A 552 -2.71 6.61 13.72
N CYS A 553 -3.85 6.15 13.19
CA CYS A 553 -3.94 4.87 12.50
C CYS A 553 -3.49 4.92 11.04
N GLY A 554 -3.42 6.10 10.43
CA GLY A 554 -3.00 6.30 9.05
C GLY A 554 -2.22 7.60 8.89
N PRO A 555 -1.13 7.80 9.64
CA PRO A 555 -0.39 9.06 9.60
C PRO A 555 0.16 9.28 8.20
N SER A 556 -0.08 10.46 7.65
CA SER A 556 0.29 10.81 6.28
C SER A 556 1.03 12.14 6.17
N ILE A 557 0.97 12.99 7.21
CA ILE A 557 1.56 14.32 7.20
C ILE A 557 3.09 14.28 6.97
N PRO A 558 3.88 13.41 7.63
CA PRO A 558 5.34 13.42 7.41
C PRO A 558 5.75 13.05 5.99
N LYS A 559 4.99 12.16 5.34
CA LYS A 559 5.16 11.84 3.91
C LYS A 559 4.86 13.05 3.04
N MET A 560 3.69 13.66 3.24
CA MET A 560 3.23 14.81 2.46
C MET A 560 4.08 16.07 2.63
N MET A 561 4.82 16.17 3.74
CA MET A 561 5.73 17.27 4.05
C MET A 561 7.21 16.95 3.77
N GLY A 562 7.55 15.76 3.26
CA GLY A 562 8.93 15.42 2.89
C GLY A 562 9.89 15.17 4.06
N VAL A 563 9.35 15.07 5.28
CA VAL A 563 10.11 14.88 6.53
C VAL A 563 9.93 13.50 7.12
N GLU A 564 9.43 12.55 6.33
CA GLU A 564 9.26 11.14 6.72
C GLU A 564 10.53 10.50 7.28
N SER A 565 11.71 11.05 6.97
CA SER A 565 13.00 10.56 7.49
C SER A 565 13.40 11.00 8.87
N GLU A 566 12.72 12.02 9.38
CA GLU A 566 13.06 12.59 10.66
C GLU A 566 12.49 11.76 11.80
N THR A 567 13.12 11.92 12.96
CA THR A 567 12.69 11.33 14.22
C THR A 567 12.57 12.44 15.24
N ILE A 568 11.67 12.30 16.20
CA ILE A 568 11.52 13.31 17.25
C ILE A 568 12.79 13.39 18.10
N HIS A 569 13.28 14.62 18.24
CA HIS A 569 14.31 14.95 19.20
C HIS A 569 13.68 15.24 20.56
N ILE A 570 14.19 14.58 21.60
CA ILE A 570 13.75 14.78 22.98
C ILE A 570 14.76 15.69 23.67
N SER A 571 14.29 16.83 24.16
CA SER A 571 15.06 17.81 24.92
C SER A 571 14.55 17.90 26.37
N ASN A 572 15.22 18.70 27.20
CA ASN A 572 14.73 19.00 28.56
C ASN A 572 13.41 19.79 28.55
N ALA A 573 13.10 20.51 27.46
CA ALA A 573 11.88 21.31 27.33
C ALA A 573 10.69 20.50 26.81
N GLY A 574 10.95 19.34 26.18
CA GLY A 574 9.93 18.49 25.56
C GLY A 574 10.40 17.85 24.26
N TRP A 575 9.44 17.38 23.46
CA TRP A 575 9.62 16.89 22.11
C TRP A 575 9.69 18.05 21.13
N SER A 576 10.80 18.18 20.42
CA SER A 576 10.93 19.19 19.38
C SER A 576 10.09 18.80 18.16
N PRO A 577 9.30 19.73 17.59
CA PRO A 577 8.65 19.49 16.32
C PRO A 577 9.69 19.31 15.21
N VAL A 578 9.29 18.58 14.17
CA VAL A 578 10.12 18.39 12.97
C VAL A 578 9.85 19.55 12.02
N TRP A 579 10.83 20.43 11.86
CA TRP A 579 10.70 21.59 10.99
C TRP A 579 10.82 21.19 9.50
N VAL A 580 9.78 21.50 8.74
CA VAL A 580 9.66 21.30 7.29
C VAL A 580 10.31 22.46 6.54
N THR A 581 10.06 23.68 7.02
CA THR A 581 10.73 24.93 6.61
C THR A 581 11.10 25.71 7.88
N ASP A 582 11.75 26.88 7.73
CA ASP A 582 12.15 27.72 8.86
C ASP A 582 10.96 28.20 9.73
N ASN A 583 9.74 28.19 9.19
CA ASN A 583 8.53 28.66 9.84
C ASN A 583 7.36 27.65 9.83
N LEU A 584 7.59 26.38 9.43
CA LEU A 584 6.58 25.32 9.43
C LEU A 584 7.07 24.07 10.16
N GLY A 585 6.49 23.79 11.34
CA GLY A 585 6.78 22.60 12.14
C GLY A 585 5.71 21.52 12.00
N ALA A 586 6.11 20.25 12.01
CA ALA A 586 5.22 19.10 11.93
C ALA A 586 5.40 18.16 13.14
N MET A 587 4.28 17.60 13.60
CA MET A 587 4.25 16.55 14.63
C MET A 587 3.30 15.43 14.21
N SER A 588 3.77 14.18 14.26
CA SER A 588 2.99 12.99 13.94
C SER A 588 3.53 11.77 14.67
N VAL A 589 2.68 10.78 14.90
CA VAL A 589 3.09 9.49 15.49
C VAL A 589 4.16 8.80 14.65
N GLN A 590 4.20 9.04 13.34
CA GLN A 590 5.15 8.38 12.44
C GLN A 590 6.62 8.66 12.82
N PHE A 591 6.92 9.83 13.41
CA PHE A 591 8.28 10.16 13.88
C PHE A 591 8.72 9.35 15.12
N MET A 592 7.78 8.71 15.81
CA MET A 592 8.02 7.87 16.98
C MET A 592 8.06 6.38 16.63
N LEU A 593 7.66 6.02 15.41
CA LEU A 593 7.61 4.62 15.01
C LEU A 593 9.02 4.13 14.67
N PRO A 594 9.43 2.97 15.20
CA PRO A 594 10.73 2.38 14.87
C PRO A 594 10.83 1.98 13.39
N ASN A 595 9.70 1.68 12.73
CA ASN A 595 9.60 1.53 11.27
C ASN A 595 8.36 2.27 10.76
N ARG A 596 8.47 2.92 9.60
CA ARG A 596 7.44 3.81 9.04
C ARG A 596 6.20 3.09 8.52
N ASP A 597 6.32 1.81 8.20
CA ASP A 597 5.23 0.93 7.74
C ASP A 597 4.61 0.11 8.87
N ASP A 598 5.04 0.32 10.13
CA ASP A 598 4.42 -0.36 11.26
C ASP A 598 2.99 0.16 11.44
N ALA A 599 2.02 -0.69 11.11
CA ALA A 599 0.61 -0.37 11.32
C ALA A 599 0.35 -0.07 12.81
N VAL A 600 -0.09 1.16 13.08
CA VAL A 600 -0.39 1.62 14.43
C VAL A 600 -1.79 1.13 14.82
N ILE A 601 -1.86 -0.12 15.28
CA ILE A 601 -3.11 -0.73 15.76
C ILE A 601 -3.23 -0.48 17.26
N TRP A 602 -3.58 0.74 17.63
CA TRP A 602 -3.74 1.15 19.03
C TRP A 602 -5.21 1.27 19.42
N ARG A 603 -5.56 0.79 20.60
CA ARG A 603 -6.92 0.93 21.17
C ARG A 603 -7.11 2.34 21.73
N GLY A 604 -8.36 2.82 21.75
CA GLY A 604 -8.75 4.20 22.14
C GLY A 604 -7.93 4.82 23.29
N PRO A 605 -7.80 4.17 24.46
CA PRO A 605 -7.04 4.75 25.58
C PRO A 605 -5.58 5.08 25.27
N LYS A 606 -4.90 4.27 24.45
CA LYS A 606 -3.52 4.54 24.02
C LYS A 606 -3.44 5.68 23.01
N LYS A 607 -4.43 5.80 22.12
CA LYS A 607 -4.51 6.90 21.16
C LYS A 607 -4.74 8.23 21.88
N ASN A 608 -5.70 8.26 22.80
CA ASN A 608 -6.00 9.44 23.61
C ASN A 608 -4.79 9.84 24.48
N GLY A 609 -4.09 8.85 25.04
CA GLY A 609 -2.84 9.07 25.75
C GLY A 609 -1.76 9.72 24.86
N LEU A 610 -1.61 9.27 23.61
CA LEU A 610 -0.65 9.87 22.68
C LEU A 610 -1.05 11.29 22.27
N ILE A 611 -2.32 11.52 21.93
CA ILE A 611 -2.83 12.86 21.62
C ILE A 611 -2.55 13.80 22.79
N LYS A 612 -2.80 13.35 24.02
CA LYS A 612 -2.47 14.11 25.22
C LYS A 612 -0.98 14.41 25.32
N GLN A 613 -0.12 13.44 25.03
CA GLN A 613 1.33 13.68 24.99
C GLN A 613 1.73 14.68 23.89
N PHE A 614 1.10 14.66 22.72
CA PHE A 614 1.38 15.68 21.69
C PHE A 614 1.04 17.09 22.18
N LEU A 615 -0.07 17.25 22.89
CA LEU A 615 -0.51 18.53 23.42
C LEU A 615 0.34 19.00 24.63
N LYS A 616 0.86 18.05 25.42
CA LYS A 616 1.57 18.31 26.67
C LYS A 616 3.09 18.45 26.49
N ASP A 617 3.67 17.51 25.75
CA ASP A 617 5.12 17.27 25.72
C ASP A 617 5.78 17.90 24.50
N VAL A 618 5.05 18.31 23.47
CA VAL A 618 5.63 18.95 22.27
C VAL A 618 5.93 20.42 22.56
N ASP A 619 7.19 20.79 22.33
CA ASP A 619 7.68 22.14 22.54
C ASP A 619 7.54 22.96 21.24
N TRP A 620 6.34 23.47 21.00
CA TRP A 620 6.02 24.25 19.81
C TRP A 620 6.66 25.65 19.79
N GLY A 621 7.02 26.20 20.95
CA GLY A 621 7.40 27.60 21.08
C GLY A 621 6.22 28.54 20.83
N GLU A 622 6.50 29.71 20.26
CA GLU A 622 5.49 30.67 19.83
C GLU A 622 5.00 30.28 18.43
N LEU A 623 3.68 30.08 18.27
CA LEU A 623 3.05 29.79 16.98
C LEU A 623 1.87 30.71 16.73
N ASP A 624 1.66 31.03 15.47
CA ASP A 624 0.51 31.82 15.03
C ASP A 624 -0.67 30.90 14.73
N TYR A 625 -0.38 29.77 14.09
CA TYR A 625 -1.40 28.80 13.69
C TYR A 625 -0.95 27.38 14.02
N LEU A 626 -1.75 26.66 14.80
CA LEU A 626 -1.64 25.21 14.95
C LEU A 626 -2.80 24.53 14.21
N ILE A 627 -2.48 23.88 13.10
CA ILE A 627 -3.41 23.10 12.29
C ILE A 627 -3.44 21.66 12.81
N VAL A 628 -4.62 21.19 13.24
CA VAL A 628 -4.79 19.83 13.78
C VAL A 628 -5.53 18.95 12.77
N ASP A 629 -4.82 18.01 12.16
CA ASP A 629 -5.40 17.02 11.25
C ASP A 629 -6.04 15.88 12.06
N THR A 630 -7.38 15.86 12.09
CA THR A 630 -8.14 14.86 12.87
C THR A 630 -8.48 13.63 12.02
N PRO A 631 -8.73 12.43 12.58
CA PRO A 631 -9.23 11.29 11.80
C PRO A 631 -10.63 11.56 11.18
N PRO A 632 -11.07 10.80 10.15
CA PRO A 632 -12.39 11.00 9.55
C PRO A 632 -13.56 10.47 10.41
N GLY A 633 -14.72 11.09 10.26
CA GLY A 633 -15.96 10.75 10.96
C GLY A 633 -16.00 11.24 12.41
N THR A 634 -17.09 10.97 13.11
CA THR A 634 -17.31 11.39 14.51
C THR A 634 -16.63 10.44 15.50
N SER A 635 -15.30 10.43 15.48
CA SER A 635 -14.47 9.52 16.29
C SER A 635 -14.19 10.05 17.70
N ASP A 636 -13.88 9.17 18.66
CA ASP A 636 -13.58 9.54 20.06
C ASP A 636 -12.34 10.46 20.17
N GLU A 637 -11.45 10.40 19.18
CA GLU A 637 -10.27 11.26 19.05
C GLU A 637 -10.66 12.74 18.94
N HIS A 638 -11.76 13.07 18.27
CA HIS A 638 -12.25 14.46 18.14
C HIS A 638 -12.69 15.03 19.48
N LEU A 639 -13.42 14.23 20.25
CA LEU A 639 -13.85 14.59 21.60
C LEU A 639 -12.66 14.73 22.53
N SER A 640 -11.65 13.86 22.38
CA SER A 640 -10.44 13.90 23.19
C SER A 640 -9.63 15.17 22.92
N VAL A 641 -9.38 15.52 21.65
CA VAL A 641 -8.70 16.77 21.28
C VAL A 641 -9.48 17.97 21.79
N ASN A 642 -10.79 18.04 21.55
CA ASN A 642 -11.61 19.17 21.97
C ASN A 642 -11.69 19.31 23.51
N SER A 643 -11.81 18.20 24.23
CA SER A 643 -11.80 18.15 25.70
C SER A 643 -10.48 18.71 26.25
N LEU A 644 -9.35 18.21 25.74
CA LEU A 644 -8.02 18.61 26.20
C LEU A 644 -7.68 20.06 25.83
N LEU A 645 -8.21 20.56 24.72
CA LEU A 645 -7.98 21.94 24.26
C LEU A 645 -8.94 22.96 24.86
N LYS A 646 -10.01 22.53 25.55
CA LYS A 646 -11.12 23.39 26.00
C LYS A 646 -10.66 24.58 26.84
N GLU A 647 -9.70 24.37 27.74
CA GLU A 647 -9.14 25.43 28.60
C GLU A 647 -8.11 26.30 27.86
N SER A 648 -7.34 25.70 26.94
CA SER A 648 -6.35 26.41 26.11
C SER A 648 -6.97 27.25 24.97
N GLY A 649 -8.27 27.05 24.70
CA GLY A 649 -9.03 27.74 23.66
C GLY A 649 -8.78 27.19 22.25
N VAL A 650 -9.84 26.70 21.60
CA VAL A 650 -9.87 26.31 20.19
C VAL A 650 -10.71 27.31 19.39
N ASP A 651 -10.16 27.87 18.31
CA ASP A 651 -10.88 28.87 17.51
C ASP A 651 -12.04 28.27 16.72
N GLY A 652 -11.87 27.02 16.29
CA GLY A 652 -12.92 26.24 15.65
C GLY A 652 -12.42 25.18 14.69
N ALA A 653 -13.35 24.69 13.88
CA ALA A 653 -13.14 23.63 12.89
C ALA A 653 -13.41 24.10 11.46
N VAL A 654 -12.49 23.75 10.55
CA VAL A 654 -12.70 23.73 9.11
C VAL A 654 -13.16 22.33 8.71
N VAL A 655 -14.33 22.24 8.08
CA VAL A 655 -14.88 20.96 7.61
C VAL A 655 -14.57 20.77 6.14
N VAL A 656 -13.98 19.64 5.77
CA VAL A 656 -13.59 19.31 4.39
C VAL A 656 -14.56 18.27 3.80
N THR A 657 -15.03 18.52 2.57
CA THR A 657 -15.93 17.62 1.83
C THR A 657 -15.57 17.55 0.36
N THR A 658 -16.17 16.62 -0.39
CA THR A 658 -16.23 16.66 -1.85
C THR A 658 -17.64 17.04 -2.36
N PRO A 659 -17.81 17.43 -3.64
CA PRO A 659 -19.12 17.80 -4.20
C PRO A 659 -20.14 16.64 -4.25
N GLN A 660 -19.69 15.40 -4.04
CA GLN A 660 -20.50 14.20 -4.10
C GLN A 660 -21.54 14.16 -2.97
N GLU A 661 -22.79 13.82 -3.29
CA GLU A 661 -23.90 13.79 -2.31
C GLU A 661 -23.64 12.88 -1.10
N VAL A 662 -22.95 11.76 -1.32
CA VAL A 662 -22.57 10.83 -0.25
C VAL A 662 -21.67 11.53 0.78
N SER A 663 -20.72 12.37 0.32
CA SER A 663 -19.88 13.18 1.22
C SER A 663 -20.69 14.20 2.01
N LEU A 664 -21.66 14.83 1.37
CA LEU A 664 -22.49 15.87 1.98
C LEU A 664 -23.42 15.34 3.08
N LEU A 665 -23.79 14.06 3.04
CA LEU A 665 -24.55 13.41 4.13
C LEU A 665 -23.73 13.33 5.41
N ASP A 666 -22.46 13.00 5.32
CA ASP A 666 -21.59 12.86 6.49
C ASP A 666 -21.16 14.22 7.05
N VAL A 667 -21.01 15.25 6.20
CA VAL A 667 -20.79 16.64 6.65
C VAL A 667 -21.92 17.13 7.56
N ARG A 668 -23.17 16.73 7.30
CA ARG A 668 -24.31 17.14 8.16
C ARG A 668 -24.13 16.62 9.58
N LYS A 669 -23.75 15.34 9.71
CA LYS A 669 -23.47 14.72 11.00
C LYS A 669 -22.28 15.37 11.68
N GLU A 670 -21.25 15.72 10.92
CA GLU A 670 -20.03 16.36 11.42
C GLU A 670 -20.30 17.78 11.97
N VAL A 671 -21.09 18.58 11.27
CA VAL A 671 -21.49 19.91 11.73
C VAL A 671 -22.40 19.82 12.96
N ASP A 672 -23.31 18.85 13.00
CA ASP A 672 -24.15 18.62 14.18
C ASP A 672 -23.32 18.11 15.37
N PHE A 673 -22.28 17.31 15.12
CA PHE A 673 -21.29 16.92 16.12
C PHE A 673 -20.55 18.14 16.67
N CYS A 674 -20.03 19.02 15.81
CA CYS A 674 -19.36 20.25 16.24
C CYS A 674 -20.25 21.09 17.16
N ARG A 675 -21.53 21.27 16.79
CA ARG A 675 -22.51 22.00 17.62
C ARG A 675 -22.70 21.37 19.00
N LYS A 676 -22.84 20.04 19.06
CA LYS A 676 -23.02 19.31 20.32
C LYS A 676 -21.75 19.33 21.18
N ALA A 677 -20.58 19.29 20.55
CA ALA A 677 -19.29 19.35 21.21
C ALA A 677 -18.85 20.78 21.59
N GLY A 678 -19.62 21.80 21.21
CA GLY A 678 -19.29 23.21 21.46
C GLY A 678 -18.16 23.75 20.58
N ILE A 679 -17.84 23.08 19.46
CA ILE A 679 -16.81 23.50 18.51
C ILE A 679 -17.43 24.48 17.50
N LYS A 680 -16.88 25.69 17.41
CA LYS A 680 -17.28 26.67 16.39
C LYS A 680 -16.90 26.15 14.99
N VAL A 681 -17.84 26.09 14.06
CA VAL A 681 -17.54 25.76 12.66
C VAL A 681 -17.08 27.04 11.95
N LEU A 682 -15.78 27.14 11.66
CA LEU A 682 -15.18 28.27 10.93
C LEU A 682 -15.70 28.31 9.48
N GLY A 683 -15.91 27.14 8.89
CA GLY A 683 -16.62 27.01 7.63
C GLY A 683 -16.38 25.69 6.91
N LEU A 684 -17.04 25.55 5.76
CA LEU A 684 -16.98 24.38 4.89
C LEU A 684 -16.10 24.66 3.67
N VAL A 685 -15.16 23.74 3.41
CA VAL A 685 -14.34 23.70 2.19
C VAL A 685 -14.78 22.53 1.33
N GLU A 686 -15.05 22.79 0.05
CA GLU A 686 -15.35 21.76 -0.94
C GLU A 686 -14.08 21.43 -1.73
N ASN A 687 -13.38 20.37 -1.34
CA ASN A 687 -12.21 19.86 -2.03
C ASN A 687 -12.60 18.99 -3.23
N MET A 688 -11.67 18.80 -4.16
CA MET A 688 -11.88 18.05 -5.40
C MET A 688 -13.08 18.55 -6.23
N SER A 689 -13.32 19.86 -6.20
CA SER A 689 -14.44 20.53 -6.88
C SER A 689 -14.01 21.02 -8.26
N GLY A 690 -14.23 20.19 -9.28
CA GLY A 690 -13.70 20.40 -10.62
C GLY A 690 -12.31 19.77 -10.80
N PHE A 691 -11.75 19.91 -12.00
CA PHE A 691 -10.45 19.39 -12.40
C PHE A 691 -9.80 20.37 -13.36
N VAL A 692 -8.57 20.76 -13.05
CA VAL A 692 -7.77 21.62 -13.91
C VAL A 692 -6.85 20.74 -14.76
N CYS A 693 -7.04 20.77 -16.08
CA CYS A 693 -6.13 20.08 -16.98
C CYS A 693 -4.74 20.74 -16.93
N PRO A 694 -3.66 20.00 -16.59
CA PRO A 694 -2.32 20.58 -16.50
C PRO A 694 -1.76 21.04 -17.85
N ASN A 695 -2.33 20.57 -18.96
CA ASN A 695 -1.87 20.91 -20.32
C ASN A 695 -2.59 22.12 -20.93
N CYS A 696 -3.90 22.24 -20.73
CA CYS A 696 -4.71 23.29 -21.38
C CYS A 696 -5.39 24.25 -20.41
N THR A 697 -5.22 24.08 -19.09
CA THR A 697 -5.83 24.88 -18.00
C THR A 697 -7.36 24.92 -17.98
N HIS A 698 -8.02 24.18 -18.88
CA HIS A 698 -9.48 24.05 -18.90
C HIS A 698 -9.97 23.32 -17.65
N GLU A 699 -11.00 23.88 -17.02
CA GLU A 699 -11.65 23.30 -15.86
C GLU A 699 -12.80 22.40 -16.29
N SER A 700 -12.78 21.13 -15.88
CA SER A 700 -13.87 20.18 -16.11
C SER A 700 -14.48 19.71 -14.79
N GLN A 701 -15.80 19.57 -14.76
CA GLN A 701 -16.51 19.10 -13.57
C GLN A 701 -16.54 17.57 -13.55
N ILE A 702 -15.56 16.96 -12.87
CA ILE A 702 -15.48 15.48 -12.70
C ILE A 702 -16.60 14.99 -11.78
N PHE A 703 -16.84 15.70 -10.66
CA PHE A 703 -17.91 15.38 -9.72
C PHE A 703 -18.96 16.48 -9.74
N ARG A 704 -19.98 16.32 -10.58
CA ARG A 704 -21.08 17.30 -10.65
C ARG A 704 -21.92 17.28 -9.37
N ALA A 705 -22.06 18.43 -8.75
CA ALA A 705 -22.93 18.61 -7.60
C ALA A 705 -24.40 18.68 -8.05
N THR A 706 -25.16 17.60 -7.86
CA THR A 706 -26.56 17.51 -8.31
C THR A 706 -27.51 18.38 -7.48
N THR A 707 -27.15 18.69 -6.23
CA THR A 707 -27.93 19.57 -5.36
C THR A 707 -27.31 20.94 -5.13
N GLY A 708 -26.21 21.32 -5.78
CA GLY A 708 -25.50 22.59 -5.51
C GLY A 708 -24.41 22.50 -4.44
N GLY A 709 -24.01 21.27 -4.08
CA GLY A 709 -22.75 20.96 -3.42
C GLY A 709 -22.63 21.47 -1.98
N GLY A 710 -21.38 21.55 -1.53
CA GLY A 710 -20.97 22.12 -0.26
C GLY A 710 -21.46 23.55 -0.09
N ARG A 711 -21.47 24.38 -1.14
CA ARG A 711 -21.95 25.77 -1.05
C ARG A 711 -23.42 25.86 -0.64
N ARG A 712 -24.30 25.06 -1.25
CA ARG A 712 -25.72 25.03 -0.84
C ARG A 712 -25.87 24.39 0.54
N LEU A 713 -25.08 23.36 0.85
CA LEU A 713 -25.11 22.74 2.16
C LEU A 713 -24.75 23.73 3.27
N ALA A 714 -23.67 24.48 3.09
CA ALA A 714 -23.22 25.50 4.03
C ALA A 714 -24.33 26.54 4.30
N LYS A 715 -24.98 27.03 3.23
CA LYS A 715 -26.14 27.92 3.34
C LYS A 715 -27.31 27.27 4.11
N LYS A 716 -27.63 26.01 3.83
CA LYS A 716 -28.71 25.27 4.50
C LYS A 716 -28.41 25.06 5.98
N MET A 717 -27.16 24.83 6.34
CA MET A 717 -26.72 24.62 7.71
C MET A 717 -26.41 25.92 8.45
N GLY A 718 -26.41 27.08 7.78
CA GLY A 718 -26.08 28.36 8.40
C GLY A 718 -24.61 28.46 8.83
N ILE A 719 -23.70 27.84 8.06
CA ILE A 719 -22.24 27.92 8.28
C ILE A 719 -21.54 28.62 7.10
N PRO A 720 -20.38 29.24 7.30
CA PRO A 720 -19.63 29.86 6.21
C PRO A 720 -19.17 28.86 5.16
N PHE A 721 -19.13 29.29 3.89
CA PHE A 721 -18.49 28.54 2.81
C PHE A 721 -17.16 29.21 2.48
N LEU A 722 -16.04 28.54 2.77
CA LEU A 722 -14.70 29.12 2.69
C LEU A 722 -14.15 29.09 1.26
N GLY A 723 -14.52 28.07 0.48
CA GLY A 723 -14.08 27.96 -0.91
C GLY A 723 -14.25 26.57 -1.48
N ALA A 724 -13.98 26.49 -2.78
CA ALA A 724 -13.92 25.25 -3.54
C ALA A 724 -12.51 25.11 -4.10
N VAL A 725 -11.87 23.95 -3.92
CA VAL A 725 -10.51 23.66 -4.39
C VAL A 725 -10.61 22.59 -5.48
N PRO A 726 -10.16 22.86 -6.73
CA PRO A 726 -10.24 21.89 -7.82
C PRO A 726 -9.17 20.81 -7.70
N LEU A 727 -9.41 19.67 -8.37
CA LEU A 727 -8.38 18.64 -8.57
C LEU A 727 -7.29 19.17 -9.48
N ASP A 728 -6.05 19.10 -9.00
CA ASP A 728 -4.85 19.30 -9.80
C ASP A 728 -3.92 18.09 -9.58
N PRO A 729 -3.60 17.30 -10.62
CA PRO A 729 -2.70 16.14 -10.51
C PRO A 729 -1.35 16.46 -9.88
N ARG A 730 -0.88 17.71 -10.01
CA ARG A 730 0.39 18.16 -9.46
C ARG A 730 0.37 18.27 -7.93
N VAL A 731 -0.81 18.43 -7.30
CA VAL A 731 -0.95 18.36 -5.83
C VAL A 731 -0.56 16.98 -5.33
N GLY A 732 -1.05 15.92 -5.99
CA GLY A 732 -0.69 14.54 -5.64
C GLY A 732 0.82 14.29 -5.76
N MET A 733 1.41 14.76 -6.86
CA MET A 733 2.87 14.67 -7.04
C MET A 733 3.64 15.43 -5.96
N ALA A 734 3.26 16.67 -5.67
CA ALA A 734 3.91 17.49 -4.64
C ALA A 734 3.86 16.80 -3.27
N CYS A 735 2.70 16.25 -2.88
CA CYS A 735 2.57 15.45 -1.66
C CYS A 735 3.39 14.15 -1.67
N ASP A 736 3.48 13.44 -2.79
CA ASP A 736 4.26 12.20 -2.88
C ASP A 736 5.79 12.45 -2.75
N PHE A 737 6.24 13.62 -3.24
CA PHE A 737 7.63 14.08 -3.13
C PHE A 737 7.91 14.90 -1.87
N GLY A 738 6.88 15.30 -1.12
CA GLY A 738 7.03 16.09 0.08
C GLY A 738 7.38 17.56 -0.16
N GLU A 739 6.88 18.13 -1.25
CA GLU A 739 7.18 19.50 -1.68
C GLU A 739 5.95 20.42 -1.51
N SER A 740 6.21 21.72 -1.33
CA SER A 740 5.14 22.73 -1.24
C SER A 740 4.51 22.96 -2.62
N PHE A 741 3.25 22.53 -2.77
CA PHE A 741 2.49 22.78 -4.00
C PHE A 741 2.21 24.28 -4.23
N VAL A 742 1.94 25.02 -3.15
CA VAL A 742 1.59 26.45 -3.22
C VAL A 742 2.79 27.27 -3.72
N ASP A 743 4.01 26.86 -3.37
CA ASP A 743 5.25 27.53 -3.78
C ASP A 743 5.73 27.08 -5.16
N ASN A 744 5.62 25.79 -5.48
CA ASN A 744 6.06 25.25 -6.76
C ASN A 744 5.14 25.63 -7.93
N PHE A 745 3.84 25.83 -7.67
CA PHE A 745 2.85 26.14 -8.69
C PHE A 745 1.92 27.30 -8.27
N PRO A 746 2.46 28.50 -8.00
CA PRO A 746 1.70 29.62 -7.43
C PRO A 746 0.55 30.08 -8.32
N ASP A 747 0.73 29.98 -9.65
CA ASP A 747 -0.25 30.42 -10.65
C ASP A 747 -1.38 29.42 -10.91
N SER A 748 -1.29 28.21 -10.34
CA SER A 748 -2.31 27.19 -10.57
C SER A 748 -3.67 27.62 -10.00
N PRO A 749 -4.80 27.30 -10.66
CA PRO A 749 -6.11 27.62 -10.10
C PRO A 749 -6.35 26.98 -8.71
N ALA A 750 -5.75 25.81 -8.46
CA ALA A 750 -5.79 25.18 -7.14
C ALA A 750 -5.01 26.00 -6.09
N SER A 751 -3.82 26.52 -6.40
CA SER A 751 -3.04 27.38 -5.50
C SER A 751 -3.77 28.68 -5.19
N LYS A 752 -4.35 29.33 -6.20
CA LYS A 752 -5.17 30.53 -6.01
C LYS A 752 -6.40 30.25 -5.15
N ALA A 753 -7.06 29.11 -5.35
CA ALA A 753 -8.18 28.68 -4.51
C ALA A 753 -7.75 28.43 -3.05
N ILE A 754 -6.59 27.78 -2.83
CA ILE A 754 -6.05 27.54 -1.49
C ILE A 754 -5.68 28.86 -0.79
N LYS A 755 -4.95 29.77 -1.45
CA LYS A 755 -4.61 31.11 -0.90
C LYS A 755 -5.86 31.88 -0.49
N ARG A 756 -6.93 31.80 -1.29
CA ARG A 756 -8.23 32.39 -0.94
C ARG A 756 -8.83 31.73 0.31
N VAL A 757 -8.79 30.40 0.40
CA VAL A 757 -9.29 29.68 1.58
C VAL A 757 -8.49 30.06 2.83
N VAL A 758 -7.17 30.19 2.74
CA VAL A 758 -6.29 30.63 3.84
C VAL A 758 -6.73 32.01 4.35
N ARG A 759 -6.93 33.00 3.47
CA ARG A 759 -7.45 34.33 3.83
C ARG A 759 -8.81 34.25 4.52
N MET A 760 -9.71 33.42 4.02
CA MET A 760 -11.05 33.24 4.61
C MET A 760 -11.00 32.56 5.98
N VAL A 761 -10.08 31.62 6.19
CA VAL A 761 -9.86 30.97 7.50
C VAL A 761 -9.26 31.98 8.48
N GLY A 762 -8.26 32.75 8.06
CA GLY A 762 -7.69 33.87 8.82
C GLY A 762 -8.77 34.85 9.30
N GLN A 763 -9.65 35.28 8.39
CA GLN A 763 -10.79 36.13 8.73
C GLN A 763 -11.74 35.48 9.74
N ALA A 764 -12.00 34.17 9.61
CA ALA A 764 -12.91 33.45 10.50
C ALA A 764 -12.39 33.31 11.95
N VAL A 765 -11.06 33.34 12.11
CA VAL A 765 -10.38 33.35 13.42
C VAL A 765 -10.13 34.77 13.95
N GLY A 766 -10.44 35.81 13.17
CA GLY A 766 -10.41 37.21 13.60
C GLY A 766 -9.21 38.01 13.11
N GLU A 767 -8.37 37.44 12.25
CA GLU A 767 -7.23 38.11 11.65
C GLU A 767 -7.63 38.90 10.40
N ASN A 768 -6.88 39.95 10.10
CA ASN A 768 -7.06 40.71 8.87
C ASN A 768 -6.50 39.90 7.68
N PRO A 769 -7.30 39.62 6.62
CA PRO A 769 -6.84 38.82 5.49
C PRO A 769 -5.53 39.26 4.85
N ASP A 770 -5.24 40.56 4.85
CA ASP A 770 -4.02 41.13 4.27
C ASP A 770 -2.77 40.87 5.14
N ASP A 771 -2.95 40.76 6.46
CA ASP A 771 -1.87 40.41 7.38
C ASP A 771 -1.59 38.90 7.37
N VAL A 772 -2.58 38.09 6.98
CA VAL A 772 -2.43 36.63 6.82
C VAL A 772 -1.70 36.29 5.53
N LEU A 773 -2.16 36.81 4.39
CA LEU A 773 -1.53 36.64 3.09
C LEU A 773 -1.81 37.89 2.23
N PRO A 774 -0.79 38.69 1.90
CA PRO A 774 -0.94 39.88 1.06
C PRO A 774 -1.57 39.62 -0.33
N GLU A 775 -2.32 40.59 -0.88
CA GLU A 775 -3.02 40.43 -2.17
C GLU A 775 -2.09 40.29 -3.39
N ASP A 776 -0.88 40.84 -3.33
CA ASP A 776 0.16 40.74 -4.37
C ASP A 776 0.73 39.31 -4.53
N VAL A 777 0.40 38.41 -3.62
CA VAL A 777 0.75 36.97 -3.69
C VAL A 777 -0.33 36.15 -4.44
N ILE A 778 -1.48 36.74 -4.80
CA ILE A 778 -2.64 36.04 -5.38
C ILE A 778 -2.74 36.17 -6.91
N ASP A 779 -2.25 37.28 -7.47
CA ASP A 779 -2.42 37.63 -8.90
C ASP A 779 -1.39 36.98 -9.84
#